data_AF-A0AAC9JSI8-F1
#
_entry.id   AF-A0AAC9JSI8-F1
#
_cell.length_a   1.000
_cell.length_b   1.000
_cell.length_c   1.000
_cell.angle_alpha   90.00
_cell.angle_beta   90.00
_cell.angle_gamma   90.00
#
_symmetry.space_group_name_H-M   'P 1'
#
loop_
_entity.id
_entity.type
_entity.pdbx_description
1 polymer ?
#
loop_
_entity_poly.entity_id
_entity_poly.type
_entity_poly.pdbx_seq_one_letter_code
_entity_poly.pdbx_strand_id
1 'polypeptide(L)'
;MTDQADLPIDGETALAAPIGEEFVLVLGVADAMPQTLQVLLNGDPAMCMEATVVSWRRPGAPSDAAVGFVAAIPLQINGRLRLGSVVMRRAGRPARFTLMRRALPLPRLLHLMAGDAGDAFAEAVDGLIQALMAGKGSQRRLAAALTMLQVAARNDGFVEVMGALDTGEIYLQGWSTELPADATRLLVSHEGFLVGDFVAATVPREDLGGNGRGFVGLLDPGKVPVEADAFERLFFRGAEGWRALDIYERRVLLASTDVPAHIRDVLPRAEASPETLRQLRRAAQRFDGRDTVSALQKPIRLGMDMVAEVPGGGMLVSGWMLDPDGLVDTIALRCGTMAEGINGTWTRLPRPDVTHAFQNDPLFAGRVDPARHDHGFLAFVPGVSASDGAPAYFELAIGEDTIAFYPLTVTRGLSRRALERLMSALDPHTATASVAIERHIGPMLQAMERPAPRVVETRDFGFDEAAPLALVVGAAGEPEEAAVALCLLALDPETRNVPIILSVPIGHADRIGADAQRLAGFYGLRLRLVVAEGIEDMCDAFEAAVGATSAETLAFLSASVLPREAGWLSRMERAYRARGGKVLVSPTIVFEDDSIRFAGTWLETEDGERRLSDRYIGYPRDVVRNAEPSDVVAGTVACCMLPRAAMEAVGGFNRSYLGATEKGRDLCLQLKLAGTPSMWLPEVEMIAAEENAGAIATPWQKLAQRADSWSFNRRWSLLVANMRG
;
A
#
# COMPACT_ATOMS: atom_id res chain seq x y z
N MET A 1 37.28 -45.59 1.05
CA MET A 1 38.21 -45.26 2.15
C MET A 1 38.10 -43.78 2.42
N THR A 2 37.15 -43.41 3.27
CA THR A 2 36.97 -42.04 3.76
C THR A 2 38.05 -41.78 4.80
N ASP A 3 39.00 -40.92 4.45
CA ASP A 3 40.12 -40.47 5.27
C ASP A 3 39.56 -39.75 6.51
N GLN A 4 39.36 -40.52 7.60
CA GLN A 4 38.89 -40.02 8.89
C GLN A 4 40.12 -39.41 9.57
N ALA A 5 40.35 -38.11 9.35
CA ALA A 5 41.39 -37.40 10.07
C ALA A 5 41.02 -37.37 11.57
N ASP A 6 41.80 -38.07 12.39
CA ASP A 6 41.79 -38.00 13.85
C ASP A 6 42.64 -36.82 14.33
N LEU A 7 42.49 -36.43 15.60
CA LEU A 7 43.33 -35.40 16.21
C LEU A 7 44.79 -35.90 16.24
N PRO A 8 45.74 -35.22 15.56
CA PRO A 8 47.15 -35.58 15.65
C PRO A 8 47.68 -35.40 17.08
N ILE A 9 48.29 -36.45 17.61
CA ILE A 9 48.82 -36.50 18.99
C ILE A 9 50.35 -36.46 19.06
N ASP A 10 51.02 -36.21 17.93
CA ASP A 10 52.49 -36.19 17.81
C ASP A 10 53.13 -34.90 18.35
N GLY A 11 52.34 -33.88 18.71
CA GLY A 11 52.82 -32.60 19.20
C GLY A 11 53.57 -31.75 18.17
N GLU A 12 53.52 -32.13 16.89
CA GLU A 12 54.18 -31.46 15.75
C GLU A 12 53.21 -31.18 14.60
N THR A 13 52.08 -31.87 14.55
CA THR A 13 51.02 -31.69 13.56
C THR A 13 49.79 -31.07 14.21
N ALA A 14 49.11 -30.17 13.49
CA ALA A 14 47.87 -29.54 13.95
C ALA A 14 46.81 -29.50 12.84
N LEU A 15 45.55 -29.45 13.27
CA LEU A 15 44.38 -29.29 12.41
C LEU A 15 44.03 -27.81 12.30
N ALA A 16 43.54 -27.39 11.14
CA ALA A 16 43.13 -26.01 10.91
C ALA A 16 41.70 -25.94 10.37
N ALA A 17 40.90 -25.03 10.92
CA ALA A 17 39.60 -24.64 10.38
C ALA A 17 39.59 -23.12 10.10
N PRO A 18 39.67 -22.69 8.82
CA PRO A 18 39.58 -21.29 8.46
C PRO A 18 38.15 -20.77 8.65
N ILE A 19 38.02 -19.55 9.19
CA ILE A 19 36.76 -18.81 9.32
C ILE A 19 36.85 -17.61 8.38
N GLY A 20 36.45 -17.83 7.12
CA GLY A 20 36.67 -16.85 6.06
C GLY A 20 38.15 -16.67 5.73
N GLU A 21 38.54 -15.45 5.36
CA GLU A 21 39.93 -15.09 5.02
C GLU A 21 40.66 -14.40 6.18
N GLU A 22 39.94 -14.05 7.26
CA GLU A 22 40.43 -13.19 8.34
C GLU A 22 40.78 -13.94 9.61
N PHE A 23 40.40 -15.22 9.74
CA PHE A 23 40.58 -15.98 10.97
C PHE A 23 40.86 -17.46 10.68
N VAL A 24 41.64 -18.09 11.54
CA VAL A 24 41.85 -19.55 11.52
C VAL A 24 41.88 -20.08 12.95
N LEU A 25 41.20 -21.20 13.17
CA LEU A 25 41.34 -21.99 14.40
C LEU A 25 42.34 -23.10 14.16
N VAL A 26 43.32 -23.23 15.05
CA VAL A 26 44.33 -24.29 15.00
C VAL A 26 44.19 -25.18 16.23
N LEU A 27 43.79 -26.44 16.02
CA LEU A 27 43.59 -27.46 17.04
C LEU A 27 44.78 -28.43 17.06
N GLY A 28 45.37 -28.66 18.23
CA GLY A 28 46.48 -29.60 18.40
C GLY A 28 46.74 -29.96 19.86
N VAL A 29 47.86 -30.65 20.10
CA VAL A 29 48.30 -31.03 21.45
C VAL A 29 49.70 -30.49 21.74
N ALA A 30 49.99 -30.23 23.01
CA ALA A 30 51.27 -29.72 23.50
C ALA A 30 51.53 -30.14 24.96
N ASP A 31 52.69 -29.77 25.48
CA ASP A 31 53.08 -29.92 26.89
C ASP A 31 52.51 -28.80 27.78
N ALA A 32 52.57 -27.55 27.32
CA ALA A 32 51.98 -26.37 27.98
C ALA A 32 51.79 -25.20 27.01
N MET A 33 50.66 -24.49 27.12
CA MET A 33 50.34 -23.32 26.30
C MET A 33 49.86 -22.14 27.15
N PRO A 34 50.39 -20.92 26.96
CA PRO A 34 49.84 -19.71 27.59
C PRO A 34 48.54 -19.28 26.90
N GLN A 35 47.68 -18.54 27.62
CA GLN A 35 46.37 -18.08 27.13
C GLN A 35 46.46 -17.09 25.94
N THR A 36 47.55 -16.33 25.85
CA THR A 36 47.82 -15.45 24.72
C THR A 36 49.26 -15.66 24.28
N LEU A 37 49.51 -15.80 22.98
CA LEU A 37 50.86 -15.92 22.44
C LEU A 37 51.01 -15.33 21.05
N GLN A 38 52.25 -14.98 20.73
CA GLN A 38 52.65 -14.56 19.39
C GLN A 38 52.86 -15.79 18.50
N VAL A 39 52.19 -15.80 17.36
CA VAL A 39 52.23 -16.85 16.34
C VAL A 39 52.91 -16.32 15.09
N LEU A 40 53.95 -16.99 14.62
CA LEU A 40 54.53 -16.72 13.31
C LEU A 40 53.88 -17.61 12.26
N LEU A 41 53.25 -17.00 11.27
CA LEU A 41 52.62 -17.72 10.17
C LEU A 41 53.69 -18.21 9.18
N ASN A 42 53.70 -19.51 8.88
CA ASN A 42 54.75 -20.19 8.12
C ASN A 42 56.20 -20.02 8.66
N GLY A 43 56.34 -19.52 9.89
CA GLY A 43 57.63 -19.18 10.50
C GLY A 43 58.25 -17.87 10.01
N ASP A 44 57.47 -17.01 9.33
CA ASP A 44 57.92 -15.70 8.87
C ASP A 44 57.82 -14.65 10.00
N PRO A 45 58.95 -14.04 10.43
CA PRO A 45 58.93 -12.97 11.44
C PRO A 45 58.11 -11.73 11.05
N ALA A 46 57.92 -11.48 9.74
CA ALA A 46 57.09 -10.38 9.26
C ALA A 46 55.58 -10.66 9.37
N MET A 47 55.18 -11.91 9.60
CA MET A 47 53.78 -12.35 9.74
C MET A 47 53.50 -12.84 11.16
N CYS A 48 53.72 -11.95 12.13
CA CYS A 48 53.51 -12.22 13.56
C CYS A 48 52.13 -11.78 14.02
N MET A 49 51.30 -12.73 14.44
CA MET A 49 49.93 -12.48 14.91
C MET A 49 49.81 -12.78 16.41
N GLU A 50 48.98 -12.03 17.11
CA GLU A 50 48.61 -12.37 18.49
C GLU A 50 47.40 -13.31 18.47
N ALA A 51 47.55 -14.49 19.06
CA ALA A 51 46.49 -15.50 19.13
C ALA A 51 46.02 -15.70 20.57
N THR A 52 44.70 -15.89 20.71
CA THR A 52 44.09 -16.36 21.96
C THR A 52 44.04 -17.88 21.93
N VAL A 53 44.56 -18.51 22.97
CA VAL A 53 44.62 -19.96 23.09
C VAL A 53 43.73 -20.42 24.23
N VAL A 54 42.83 -21.33 23.89
CA VAL A 54 42.03 -22.06 24.88
C VAL A 54 42.59 -23.46 24.98
N SER A 55 42.82 -23.94 26.20
CA SER A 55 43.49 -25.21 26.43
C SER A 55 42.83 -26.01 27.54
N TRP A 56 42.94 -27.33 27.46
CA TRP A 56 42.40 -28.27 28.44
C TRP A 56 43.40 -29.38 28.72
N ARG A 57 43.25 -30.03 29.87
CA ARG A 57 44.11 -31.15 30.26
C ARG A 57 43.62 -32.45 29.62
N ARG A 58 44.56 -33.27 29.15
CA ARG A 58 44.28 -34.60 28.55
C ARG A 58 44.66 -35.71 29.54
N PRO A 59 43.70 -36.33 30.26
CA PRO A 59 44.00 -37.34 31.27
C PRO A 59 44.65 -38.58 30.64
N GLY A 60 45.76 -39.05 31.21
CA GLY A 60 46.45 -40.26 30.74
C GLY A 60 47.30 -40.08 29.47
N ALA A 61 47.41 -38.86 28.93
CA ALA A 61 48.28 -38.57 27.79
C ALA A 61 49.76 -38.46 28.20
N PRO A 62 50.71 -38.78 27.30
CA PRO A 62 52.14 -38.51 27.48
C PRO A 62 52.44 -37.04 27.83
N SER A 63 53.54 -36.78 28.53
CA SER A 63 53.87 -35.44 29.05
C SER A 63 54.05 -34.36 27.97
N ASP A 64 54.45 -34.75 26.77
CA ASP A 64 54.62 -33.92 25.58
C ASP A 64 53.32 -33.64 24.81
N ALA A 65 52.23 -34.33 25.16
CA ALA A 65 50.89 -34.17 24.60
C ALA A 65 49.82 -34.05 25.70
N ALA A 66 50.21 -33.60 26.89
CA ALA A 66 49.38 -33.55 28.10
C ALA A 66 48.27 -32.48 28.05
N VAL A 67 48.39 -31.52 27.12
CA VAL A 67 47.47 -30.39 26.95
C VAL A 67 46.92 -30.41 25.53
N GLY A 68 45.60 -30.37 25.39
CA GLY A 68 44.92 -30.06 24.13
C GLY A 68 44.72 -28.55 24.04
N PHE A 69 44.84 -27.98 22.84
CA PHE A 69 44.65 -26.55 22.64
C PHE A 69 43.93 -26.23 21.34
N VAL A 70 43.16 -25.14 21.35
CA VAL A 70 42.73 -24.42 20.15
C VAL A 70 43.24 -23.00 20.20
N ALA A 71 44.04 -22.62 19.21
CA ALA A 71 44.47 -21.25 19.01
C ALA A 71 43.54 -20.55 18.01
N ALA A 72 42.89 -19.47 18.44
CA ALA A 72 42.15 -18.56 17.58
C ALA A 72 43.11 -17.47 17.07
N ILE A 73 43.45 -17.53 15.78
CA ILE A 73 44.47 -16.68 15.17
C ILE A 73 43.79 -15.70 14.19
N PRO A 74 43.84 -14.37 14.45
CA PRO A 74 43.45 -13.37 13.47
C PRO A 74 44.49 -13.32 12.34
N LEU A 75 44.01 -13.33 11.09
CA LEU A 75 44.82 -13.20 9.88
C LEU A 75 44.69 -11.77 9.36
N GLN A 76 45.62 -10.89 9.76
CA GLN A 76 45.66 -9.49 9.31
C GLN A 76 46.64 -9.31 8.14
N ILE A 77 46.41 -10.02 7.02
CA ILE A 77 47.34 -10.03 5.88
C ILE A 77 46.63 -9.56 4.62
N ASN A 78 47.25 -8.64 3.89
CA ASN A 78 46.80 -8.24 2.56
C ASN A 78 47.23 -9.28 1.51
N GLY A 79 46.33 -10.20 1.15
CA GLY A 79 46.52 -11.16 0.06
C GLY A 79 46.18 -12.62 0.41
N ARG A 80 46.22 -13.51 -0.60
CA ARG A 80 45.97 -14.95 -0.40
C ARG A 80 47.19 -15.62 0.26
N LEU A 81 47.14 -15.83 1.57
CA LEU A 81 48.13 -16.64 2.29
C LEU A 81 47.76 -18.13 2.23
N ARG A 82 48.69 -18.98 1.79
CA ARG A 82 48.60 -20.43 2.00
C ARG A 82 49.31 -20.78 3.32
N LEU A 83 48.53 -20.98 4.38
CA LEU A 83 49.04 -21.35 5.68
C LEU A 83 49.36 -22.86 5.73
N GLY A 84 50.64 -23.21 5.83
CA GLY A 84 51.12 -24.59 5.89
C GLY A 84 51.76 -24.97 7.24
N SER A 85 52.18 -23.98 8.03
CA SER A 85 52.63 -24.19 9.41
C SER A 85 52.43 -22.95 10.26
N VAL A 86 52.39 -23.12 11.56
CA VAL A 86 52.43 -22.04 12.54
C VAL A 86 53.56 -22.29 13.53
N VAL A 87 54.29 -21.26 13.93
CA VAL A 87 55.31 -21.36 14.97
C VAL A 87 54.82 -20.64 16.21
N MET A 88 54.68 -21.38 17.31
CA MET A 88 54.16 -20.90 18.59
C MET A 88 55.19 -21.19 19.69
N ARG A 89 55.20 -20.39 20.76
CA ARG A 89 56.05 -20.67 21.91
C ARG A 89 55.34 -21.62 22.89
N ARG A 90 55.86 -22.84 23.04
CA ARG A 90 55.45 -23.81 24.09
C ARG A 90 56.53 -23.88 25.16
N ALA A 91 56.17 -23.76 26.44
CA ALA A 91 57.11 -23.69 27.57
C ALA A 91 58.31 -22.72 27.36
N GLY A 92 58.08 -21.60 26.65
CA GLY A 92 59.11 -20.59 26.34
C GLY A 92 60.01 -20.90 25.12
N ARG A 93 59.88 -22.08 24.48
CA ARG A 93 60.65 -22.47 23.28
C ARG A 93 59.78 -22.40 22.02
N PRO A 94 60.33 -21.95 20.87
CA PRO A 94 59.60 -21.97 19.61
C PRO A 94 59.40 -23.42 19.14
N ALA A 95 58.15 -23.81 18.87
CA ALA A 95 57.76 -25.08 18.29
C ALA A 95 56.98 -24.83 17.00
N ARG A 96 57.31 -25.59 15.95
CA ARG A 96 56.65 -25.51 14.64
C ARG A 96 55.56 -26.58 14.58
N PHE A 97 54.33 -26.16 14.32
CA PHE A 97 53.20 -27.05 14.06
C PHE A 97 52.90 -27.06 12.57
N THR A 98 53.04 -28.23 11.94
CA THR A 98 52.69 -28.45 10.55
C THR A 98 51.18 -28.61 10.42
N LEU A 99 50.54 -27.79 9.59
CA LEU A 99 49.09 -27.90 9.37
C LEU A 99 48.80 -29.00 8.35
N MET A 100 47.81 -29.85 8.64
CA MET A 100 47.36 -30.85 7.68
C MET A 100 46.93 -30.20 6.36
N ARG A 101 47.26 -30.84 5.22
CA ARG A 101 47.08 -30.26 3.87
C ARG A 101 45.64 -29.86 3.54
N ARG A 102 44.64 -30.47 4.18
CA ARG A 102 43.22 -30.18 3.98
C ARG A 102 42.65 -29.54 5.24
N ALA A 103 42.21 -28.29 5.10
CA ALA A 103 41.47 -27.60 6.15
C ALA A 103 40.15 -28.33 6.46
N LEU A 104 39.78 -28.37 7.74
CA LEU A 104 38.54 -28.99 8.20
C LEU A 104 37.39 -27.97 8.26
N PRO A 105 36.15 -28.38 7.95
CA PRO A 105 34.97 -27.62 8.32
C PRO A 105 34.88 -27.45 9.84
N LEU A 106 34.42 -26.28 10.29
CA LEU A 106 34.28 -25.96 11.72
C LEU A 106 33.50 -27.02 12.53
N PRO A 107 32.32 -27.52 12.07
CA PRO A 107 31.60 -28.57 12.81
C PRO A 107 32.43 -29.83 13.07
N ARG A 108 33.31 -30.20 12.12
CA ARG A 108 34.18 -31.36 12.27
C ARG A 108 35.30 -31.10 13.26
N LEU A 109 35.89 -29.90 13.26
CA LEU A 109 36.89 -29.52 14.25
C LEU A 109 36.29 -29.51 15.66
N LEU A 110 35.08 -28.97 15.83
CA LEU A 110 34.36 -28.98 17.11
C LEU A 110 34.03 -30.39 17.59
N HIS A 111 33.64 -31.30 16.71
CA HIS A 111 33.42 -32.71 17.06
C HIS A 111 34.71 -33.38 17.58
N LEU A 112 35.86 -33.12 16.93
CA LEU A 112 37.15 -33.66 17.37
C LEU A 112 37.58 -33.06 18.72
N MET A 113 37.38 -31.75 18.88
CA MET A 113 37.62 -31.04 20.13
C MET A 113 36.74 -31.58 21.26
N ALA A 114 35.45 -31.84 21.02
CA ALA A 114 34.53 -32.41 22.01
C ALA A 114 34.98 -33.80 22.48
N GLY A 115 35.43 -34.65 21.54
CA GLY A 115 35.95 -35.98 21.86
C GLY A 115 37.23 -35.97 22.71
N ASP A 116 38.08 -34.95 22.55
CA ASP A 116 39.34 -34.84 23.30
C ASP A 116 39.20 -34.05 24.62
N ALA A 117 38.41 -32.97 24.63
CA ALA A 117 38.24 -32.10 25.79
C ALA A 117 37.30 -32.67 26.86
N GLY A 118 36.38 -33.56 26.48
CA GLY A 118 35.41 -34.14 27.41
C GLY A 118 34.64 -33.08 28.18
N ASP A 119 34.66 -33.15 29.51
CA ASP A 119 33.93 -32.23 30.40
C ASP A 119 34.39 -30.76 30.26
N ALA A 120 35.63 -30.52 29.82
CA ALA A 120 36.17 -29.17 29.61
C ALA A 120 35.70 -28.52 28.29
N PHE A 121 34.97 -29.25 27.44
CA PHE A 121 34.57 -28.77 26.12
C PHE A 121 33.73 -27.49 26.18
N ALA A 122 32.76 -27.40 27.09
CA ALA A 122 31.87 -26.24 27.18
C ALA A 122 32.61 -24.95 27.55
N GLU A 123 33.48 -25.01 28.56
CA GLU A 123 34.34 -23.90 28.97
C GLU A 123 35.31 -23.52 27.83
N ALA A 124 35.85 -24.52 27.14
CA ALA A 124 36.78 -24.27 26.05
C ALA A 124 36.11 -23.58 24.84
N VAL A 125 34.88 -23.97 24.50
CA VAL A 125 34.09 -23.30 23.46
C VAL A 125 33.72 -21.88 23.86
N ASP A 126 33.39 -21.65 25.13
CA ASP A 126 33.07 -20.31 25.63
C ASP A 126 34.24 -19.34 25.45
N GLY A 127 35.46 -19.76 25.83
CA GLY A 127 36.68 -18.98 25.59
C GLY A 127 36.94 -18.69 24.11
N LEU A 128 36.60 -19.63 23.21
CA LEU A 128 36.71 -19.42 21.77
C LEU A 128 35.68 -18.42 21.23
N ILE A 129 34.44 -18.48 21.71
CA ILE A 129 33.41 -17.50 21.35
C ILE A 129 33.84 -16.11 21.81
N GLN A 130 34.35 -15.98 23.04
CA GLN A 130 34.86 -14.71 23.54
C GLN A 130 36.01 -14.17 22.67
N ALA A 131 36.94 -15.04 22.25
CA ALA A 131 38.03 -14.67 21.35
C ALA A 131 37.55 -14.25 19.96
N LEU A 132 36.54 -14.93 19.39
CA LEU A 132 35.97 -14.59 18.10
C LEU A 132 35.16 -13.29 18.12
N MET A 133 34.51 -13.02 19.24
CA MET A 133 33.70 -11.81 19.47
C MET A 133 34.57 -10.60 19.88
N ALA A 134 35.85 -10.80 20.21
CA ALA A 134 36.79 -9.72 20.49
C ALA A 134 37.18 -8.96 19.21
N GLY A 135 37.00 -7.63 19.21
CA GLY A 135 37.38 -6.75 18.10
C GLY A 135 36.21 -6.31 17.21
N LYS A 136 36.52 -5.86 15.97
CA LYS A 136 35.48 -5.40 15.02
C LYS A 136 34.67 -6.60 14.49
N GLY A 137 33.35 -6.50 14.57
CA GLY A 137 32.42 -7.57 14.17
C GLY A 137 32.53 -7.92 12.70
N SER A 138 32.56 -9.22 12.40
CA SER A 138 32.57 -9.80 11.05
C SER A 138 31.46 -10.85 10.98
N GLN A 139 30.63 -10.80 9.94
CA GLN A 139 29.49 -11.72 9.77
C GLN A 139 29.95 -13.20 9.80
N ARG A 140 31.14 -13.49 9.27
CA ARG A 140 31.71 -14.86 9.29
C ARG A 140 32.14 -15.32 10.69
N ARG A 141 32.64 -14.41 11.54
CA ARG A 141 32.99 -14.72 12.93
C ARG A 141 31.75 -14.98 13.78
N LEU A 142 30.71 -14.18 13.57
CA LEU A 142 29.42 -14.38 14.24
C LEU A 142 28.77 -15.71 13.83
N ALA A 143 28.80 -16.06 12.54
CA ALA A 143 28.37 -17.37 12.05
C ALA A 143 29.13 -18.55 12.71
N ALA A 144 30.45 -18.40 12.87
CA ALA A 144 31.28 -19.41 13.52
C ALA A 144 30.98 -19.53 15.03
N ALA A 145 30.85 -18.41 15.74
CA ALA A 145 30.44 -18.39 17.14
C ALA A 145 29.08 -19.06 17.34
N LEU A 146 28.14 -18.90 16.41
CA LEU A 146 26.84 -19.54 16.49
C LEU A 146 26.86 -21.02 16.19
N THR A 147 27.67 -21.45 15.22
CA THR A 147 27.92 -22.89 15.01
C THR A 147 28.48 -23.54 16.27
N MET A 148 29.36 -22.83 17.00
CA MET A 148 29.87 -23.27 18.29
C MET A 148 28.77 -23.33 19.36
N LEU A 149 27.93 -22.30 19.46
CA LEU A 149 26.82 -22.24 20.40
C LEU A 149 25.78 -23.34 20.17
N GLN A 150 25.45 -23.66 18.92
CA GLN A 150 24.51 -24.74 18.58
C GLN A 150 24.97 -26.10 19.15
N VAL A 151 26.28 -26.31 19.27
CA VAL A 151 26.87 -27.55 19.80
C VAL A 151 27.08 -27.50 21.31
N ALA A 152 27.52 -26.36 21.86
CA ALA A 152 27.98 -26.26 23.24
C ALA A 152 26.94 -25.70 24.24
N ALA A 153 26.00 -24.86 23.79
CA ALA A 153 25.05 -24.22 24.69
C ALA A 153 24.05 -25.23 25.25
N ARG A 154 23.92 -25.26 26.58
CA ARG A 154 22.93 -26.09 27.26
C ARG A 154 21.56 -25.43 27.18
N ASN A 155 20.53 -26.24 26.95
CA ASN A 155 19.16 -25.77 27.04
C ASN A 155 18.88 -25.30 28.47
N ASP A 156 18.25 -24.14 28.60
CA ASP A 156 17.88 -23.47 29.85
C ASP A 156 16.38 -23.15 29.92
N GLY A 157 15.59 -23.64 28.96
CA GLY A 157 14.17 -23.38 28.89
C GLY A 157 13.63 -23.36 27.48
N PHE A 158 12.37 -22.90 27.37
CA PHE A 158 11.64 -22.87 26.11
C PHE A 158 10.93 -21.54 25.91
N VAL A 159 10.83 -21.12 24.65
CA VAL A 159 9.87 -20.11 24.20
C VAL A 159 8.57 -20.81 23.80
N GLU A 160 7.46 -20.42 24.41
CA GLU A 160 6.14 -21.05 24.26
C GLU A 160 5.18 -20.17 23.45
N VAL A 161 5.34 -18.85 23.52
CA VAL A 161 4.48 -17.89 22.82
C VAL A 161 5.36 -16.82 22.17
N MET A 162 5.05 -16.45 20.93
CA MET A 162 5.73 -15.38 20.23
C MET A 162 4.81 -14.68 19.23
N GLY A 163 5.11 -13.43 18.90
CA GLY A 163 4.38 -12.67 17.89
C GLY A 163 5.04 -11.33 17.60
N ALA A 164 4.86 -10.81 16.39
CA ALA A 164 5.43 -9.51 16.00
C ALA A 164 4.49 -8.36 16.35
N LEU A 165 5.03 -7.29 16.92
CA LEU A 165 4.32 -6.00 17.02
C LEU A 165 4.38 -5.27 15.67
N ASP A 166 3.48 -4.33 15.46
CA ASP A 166 3.45 -3.41 14.32
C ASP A 166 4.66 -2.44 14.28
N THR A 167 5.44 -2.37 15.36
CA THR A 167 6.74 -1.68 15.43
C THR A 167 7.91 -2.51 14.88
N GLY A 168 7.71 -3.81 14.65
CA GLY A 168 8.77 -4.76 14.27
C GLY A 168 9.46 -5.45 15.45
N GLU A 169 9.17 -5.04 16.70
CA GLU A 169 9.63 -5.76 17.89
C GLU A 169 8.92 -7.12 18.00
N ILE A 170 9.64 -8.16 18.43
CA ILE A 170 9.10 -9.50 18.60
C ILE A 170 8.82 -9.77 20.08
N TYR A 171 7.55 -10.00 20.40
CA TYR A 171 7.14 -10.48 21.71
C TYR A 171 7.56 -11.94 21.88
N LEU A 172 8.14 -12.26 23.04
CA LEU A 172 8.54 -13.60 23.43
C LEU A 172 8.07 -13.89 24.86
N GLN A 173 7.47 -15.06 25.05
CA GLN A 173 7.13 -15.59 26.37
C GLN A 173 7.48 -17.07 26.48
N GLY A 174 7.94 -17.45 27.66
CA GLY A 174 8.21 -18.83 27.99
C GLY A 174 8.69 -18.98 29.42
N TRP A 175 9.61 -19.91 29.64
CA TRP A 175 10.27 -20.09 30.92
C TRP A 175 11.76 -20.34 30.76
N SER A 176 12.52 -19.97 31.78
CA SER A 176 13.96 -20.16 31.85
C SER A 176 14.48 -20.20 33.29
N THR A 177 15.62 -20.84 33.51
CA THR A 177 16.26 -20.90 34.83
C THR A 177 17.24 -19.74 35.05
N GLU A 178 18.00 -19.35 34.03
CA GLU A 178 19.10 -18.38 34.13
C GLU A 178 18.92 -17.11 33.29
N LEU A 179 17.86 -16.97 32.50
CA LEU A 179 17.62 -15.77 31.70
C LEU A 179 17.57 -14.52 32.60
N PRO A 180 18.44 -13.52 32.36
CA PRO A 180 18.44 -12.29 33.14
C PRO A 180 17.11 -11.54 33.01
N ALA A 181 16.65 -10.98 34.13
CA ALA A 181 15.63 -9.94 34.10
C ALA A 181 16.22 -8.66 33.51
N ASP A 182 15.36 -7.82 32.95
CA ASP A 182 15.68 -6.56 32.27
C ASP A 182 16.47 -6.76 30.96
N ALA A 183 17.36 -5.83 30.62
CA ALA A 183 18.04 -5.80 29.34
C ALA A 183 19.13 -6.87 29.24
N THR A 184 19.02 -7.69 28.20
CA THR A 184 20.02 -8.68 27.80
C THR A 184 20.15 -8.69 26.28
N ARG A 185 21.27 -9.22 25.77
CA ARG A 185 21.44 -9.42 24.33
C ARG A 185 21.14 -10.86 23.97
N LEU A 186 20.28 -11.05 22.97
CA LEU A 186 20.01 -12.35 22.39
C LEU A 186 20.72 -12.49 21.05
N LEU A 187 21.29 -13.67 20.85
CA LEU A 187 21.65 -14.15 19.52
C LEU A 187 20.54 -15.11 19.08
N VAL A 188 19.89 -14.83 17.95
CA VAL A 188 18.77 -15.65 17.47
C VAL A 188 19.14 -16.31 16.15
N SER A 189 18.95 -17.63 16.09
CA SER A 189 19.09 -18.45 14.89
C SER A 189 17.84 -18.28 14.02
N HIS A 190 18.00 -17.79 12.80
CA HIS A 190 16.94 -17.49 11.83
C HIS A 190 17.54 -17.37 10.42
N GLU A 191 17.28 -18.32 9.51
CA GLU A 191 17.82 -18.39 8.12
C GLU A 191 19.27 -17.84 7.97
N GLY A 192 20.11 -18.13 8.97
CA GLY A 192 21.23 -17.25 9.34
C GLY A 192 21.14 -16.87 10.81
N PHE A 193 21.38 -15.60 11.14
CA PHE A 193 21.33 -15.13 12.52
C PHE A 193 21.15 -13.62 12.65
N LEU A 194 20.57 -13.23 13.78
CA LEU A 194 20.43 -11.84 14.21
C LEU A 194 20.93 -11.67 15.64
N VAL A 195 21.37 -10.46 15.96
CA VAL A 195 21.68 -10.03 17.33
C VAL A 195 20.69 -8.94 17.67
N GLY A 196 19.91 -9.13 18.72
CA GLY A 196 18.90 -8.17 19.15
C GLY A 196 19.03 -7.85 20.63
N ASP A 197 18.66 -6.61 20.97
CA ASP A 197 18.49 -6.23 22.36
C ASP A 197 17.12 -6.75 22.83
N PHE A 198 17.11 -7.43 23.98
CA PHE A 198 15.92 -8.06 24.55
C PHE A 198 15.69 -7.53 25.95
N VAL A 199 14.47 -7.07 26.21
CA VAL A 199 14.05 -6.67 27.55
C VAL A 199 13.07 -7.70 28.10
N ALA A 200 13.39 -8.26 29.26
CA ALA A 200 12.59 -9.33 29.87
C ALA A 200 12.08 -8.97 31.25
N ALA A 201 10.83 -9.30 31.54
CA ALA A 201 10.29 -9.34 32.89
C ALA A 201 10.07 -10.78 33.33
N THR A 202 10.32 -11.04 34.61
CA THR A 202 10.09 -12.37 35.20
C THR A 202 8.65 -12.51 35.67
N VAL A 203 8.10 -13.70 35.57
CA VAL A 203 6.71 -14.01 35.94
C VAL A 203 6.71 -15.26 36.81
N PRO A 204 6.04 -15.25 37.97
CA PRO A 204 5.94 -16.42 38.82
C PRO A 204 5.13 -17.52 38.11
N ARG A 205 5.64 -18.76 38.20
CA ARG A 205 5.02 -19.98 37.69
C ARG A 205 5.12 -21.10 38.71
N GLU A 206 3.99 -21.52 39.25
CA GLU A 206 3.92 -22.56 40.28
C GLU A 206 4.23 -23.96 39.75
N ASP A 207 3.96 -24.19 38.46
CA ASP A 207 4.12 -25.48 37.81
C ASP A 207 5.58 -25.87 37.50
N LEU A 208 6.52 -24.91 37.59
CA LEU A 208 7.95 -25.14 37.39
C LEU A 208 8.67 -25.66 38.65
N GLY A 209 7.95 -25.87 39.75
CA GLY A 209 8.49 -26.47 40.98
C GLY A 209 9.67 -25.72 41.60
N GLY A 210 9.82 -24.42 41.31
CA GLY A 210 10.91 -23.56 41.80
C GLY A 210 12.23 -23.67 41.03
N ASN A 211 12.32 -24.51 39.99
CA ASN A 211 13.55 -24.73 39.21
C ASN A 211 13.71 -23.77 38.02
N GLY A 212 12.77 -22.85 37.81
CA GLY A 212 12.79 -21.86 36.74
C GLY A 212 11.73 -20.78 36.96
N ARG A 213 11.79 -19.71 36.18
CA ARG A 213 10.83 -18.60 36.19
C ARG A 213 10.21 -18.45 34.81
N GLY A 214 8.95 -18.03 34.77
CA GLY A 214 8.37 -17.53 33.52
C GLY A 214 9.07 -16.24 33.12
N PHE A 215 9.13 -15.96 31.81
CA PHE A 215 9.54 -14.66 31.31
C PHE A 215 8.56 -14.17 30.24
N VAL A 216 8.45 -12.85 30.15
CA VAL A 216 7.83 -12.13 29.02
C VAL A 216 8.74 -11.00 28.60
N GLY A 217 8.91 -10.78 27.30
CA GLY A 217 9.83 -9.76 26.84
C GLY A 217 9.62 -9.32 25.40
N LEU A 218 10.34 -8.26 25.03
CA LEU A 218 10.36 -7.70 23.69
C LEU A 218 11.78 -7.77 23.16
N LEU A 219 11.94 -8.39 21.99
CA LEU A 219 13.17 -8.46 21.23
C LEU A 219 13.11 -7.40 20.13
N ASP A 220 14.07 -6.48 20.13
CA ASP A 220 14.31 -5.59 18.99
C ASP A 220 15.31 -6.29 18.04
N PRO A 221 14.86 -6.79 16.86
CA PRO A 221 15.74 -7.43 15.88
C PRO A 221 16.60 -6.41 15.10
N GLY A 222 16.44 -5.12 15.36
CA GLY A 222 17.08 -4.03 14.64
C GLY A 222 16.31 -3.64 13.36
N LYS A 223 17.05 -3.16 12.35
CA LYS A 223 16.45 -2.57 11.14
C LYS A 223 15.88 -3.57 10.12
N VAL A 224 16.13 -4.87 10.31
CA VAL A 224 15.70 -5.90 9.37
C VAL A 224 14.43 -6.52 9.94
N PRO A 225 13.29 -6.44 9.25
CA PRO A 225 12.08 -7.15 9.66
C PRO A 225 12.35 -8.65 9.67
N VAL A 226 11.92 -9.33 10.75
CA VAL A 226 12.08 -10.77 10.88
C VAL A 226 10.77 -11.40 11.29
N GLU A 227 10.42 -12.50 10.63
CA GLU A 227 9.25 -13.29 10.97
C GLU A 227 9.52 -14.12 12.23
N ALA A 228 8.66 -13.96 13.26
CA ALA A 228 8.81 -14.66 14.53
C ALA A 228 8.84 -16.19 14.35
N ASP A 229 8.06 -16.72 13.41
CA ASP A 229 7.97 -18.16 13.14
C ASP A 229 9.28 -18.79 12.65
N ALA A 230 10.15 -17.97 12.07
CA ALA A 230 11.41 -18.44 11.51
C ALA A 230 12.55 -18.45 12.54
N PHE A 231 12.25 -18.22 13.83
CA PHE A 231 13.20 -18.44 14.92
C PHE A 231 13.34 -19.93 15.20
N GLU A 232 14.59 -20.40 15.29
CA GLU A 232 14.90 -21.80 15.58
C GLU A 232 15.38 -21.99 17.03
N ARG A 233 16.22 -21.07 17.50
CA ARG A 233 16.88 -21.13 18.82
C ARG A 233 17.41 -19.77 19.23
N LEU A 234 17.32 -19.44 20.53
CA LEU A 234 17.85 -18.19 21.07
C LEU A 234 18.97 -18.49 22.05
N PHE A 235 20.04 -17.69 22.01
CA PHE A 235 21.19 -17.84 22.90
C PHE A 235 21.41 -16.58 23.72
N PHE A 236 21.75 -16.76 24.99
CA PHE A 236 22.02 -15.67 25.91
C PHE A 236 23.15 -16.04 26.87
N ARG A 237 23.69 -15.04 27.54
CA ARG A 237 24.76 -15.22 28.54
C ARG A 237 24.14 -15.39 29.93
N GLY A 238 24.27 -16.60 30.49
CA GLY A 238 23.93 -16.93 31.88
C GLY A 238 25.10 -16.73 32.83
N ALA A 239 24.95 -17.16 34.08
CA ALA A 239 25.98 -17.00 35.12
C ALA A 239 27.16 -17.95 34.91
N GLU A 240 26.91 -19.17 34.43
CA GLU A 240 27.92 -20.23 34.23
C GLU A 240 28.37 -20.39 32.78
N GLY A 241 27.88 -19.57 31.85
CA GLY A 241 28.22 -19.71 30.44
C GLY A 241 27.12 -19.29 29.48
N TRP A 242 27.22 -19.75 28.24
CA TRP A 242 26.15 -19.60 27.25
C TRP A 242 25.02 -20.61 27.48
N ARG A 243 23.79 -20.10 27.44
CA ARG A 243 22.55 -20.85 27.59
C ARG A 243 21.71 -20.70 26.33
N ALA A 244 20.83 -21.67 26.07
CA ALA A 244 19.94 -21.66 24.93
C ALA A 244 18.47 -21.79 25.37
N LEU A 245 17.59 -21.04 24.72
CA LEU A 245 16.14 -21.25 24.75
C LEU A 245 15.74 -21.94 23.45
N ASP A 246 15.13 -23.11 23.59
CA ASP A 246 14.59 -23.84 22.44
C ASP A 246 13.19 -23.33 22.13
N ILE A 247 12.82 -23.33 20.86
CA ILE A 247 11.45 -23.02 20.46
C ILE A 247 10.58 -24.24 20.69
N TYR A 248 9.52 -24.10 21.49
CA TYR A 248 8.61 -25.21 21.76
C TYR A 248 7.89 -25.65 20.48
N GLU A 249 7.82 -26.96 20.22
CA GLU A 249 7.21 -27.51 19.00
C GLU A 249 5.74 -27.11 18.83
N ARG A 250 5.01 -26.92 19.94
CA ARG A 250 3.60 -26.49 19.95
C ARG A 250 3.45 -25.02 20.38
N ARG A 251 4.42 -24.18 20.02
CA ARG A 251 4.37 -22.74 20.29
C ARG A 251 3.07 -22.11 19.79
N VAL A 252 2.62 -21.06 20.48
CA VAL A 252 1.54 -20.19 20.03
C VAL A 252 2.14 -19.01 19.27
N LEU A 253 1.75 -18.86 18.00
CA LEU A 253 2.05 -17.68 17.20
C LEU A 253 0.87 -16.71 17.30
N LEU A 254 1.12 -15.57 17.93
CA LEU A 254 0.13 -14.50 18.06
C LEU A 254 0.14 -13.64 16.78
N ALA A 255 -1.05 -13.29 16.29
CA ALA A 255 -1.16 -12.23 15.30
C ALA A 255 -0.74 -10.89 15.93
N SER A 256 -0.32 -9.94 15.10
CA SER A 256 0.19 -8.65 15.60
C SER A 256 -0.80 -7.89 16.49
N THR A 257 -2.09 -8.01 16.20
CA THR A 257 -3.18 -7.45 17.01
C THR A 257 -3.44 -8.18 18.32
N ASP A 258 -3.01 -9.43 18.47
CA ASP A 258 -3.25 -10.20 19.70
C ASP A 258 -2.16 -9.95 20.76
N VAL A 259 -0.95 -9.57 20.30
CA VAL A 259 0.21 -9.34 21.17
C VAL A 259 -0.06 -8.30 22.26
N PRO A 260 -0.61 -7.10 21.99
CA PRO A 260 -0.82 -6.07 23.03
C PRO A 260 -1.76 -6.53 24.15
N ALA A 261 -2.85 -7.22 23.79
CA ALA A 261 -3.79 -7.78 24.77
C ALA A 261 -3.10 -8.84 25.64
N HIS A 262 -2.31 -9.71 25.01
CA HIS A 262 -1.58 -10.76 25.70
C HIS A 262 -0.52 -10.21 26.68
N ILE A 263 0.22 -9.15 26.29
CA ILE A 263 1.13 -8.45 27.22
C ILE A 263 0.35 -7.89 28.41
N ARG A 264 -0.81 -7.26 28.16
CA ARG A 264 -1.65 -6.62 29.19
C ARG A 264 -2.14 -7.62 30.25
N ASP A 265 -2.44 -8.84 29.85
CA ASP A 265 -2.91 -9.90 30.76
C ASP A 265 -1.80 -10.42 31.69
N VAL A 266 -0.55 -10.45 31.22
CA VAL A 266 0.59 -10.95 32.01
C VAL A 266 1.22 -9.85 32.88
N LEU A 267 1.17 -8.60 32.43
CA LEU A 267 1.84 -7.45 33.05
C LEU A 267 1.56 -7.22 34.55
N PRO A 268 0.35 -7.46 35.10
CA PRO A 268 0.09 -7.31 36.53
C PRO A 268 0.90 -8.24 37.43
N ARG A 269 1.40 -9.35 36.87
CA ARG A 269 2.20 -10.37 37.56
C ARG A 269 3.69 -10.30 37.21
N ALA A 270 4.09 -9.37 36.35
CA ALA A 270 5.46 -9.28 35.85
C ALA A 270 6.35 -8.46 36.80
N GLU A 271 7.55 -8.95 37.06
CA GLU A 271 8.56 -8.33 37.92
C GLU A 271 9.82 -7.99 37.10
N ALA A 272 10.18 -6.70 37.05
CA ALA A 272 11.38 -6.17 36.38
C ALA A 272 11.67 -4.74 36.88
N SER A 273 12.72 -4.10 36.35
CA SER A 273 12.97 -2.67 36.59
C SER A 273 11.81 -1.78 36.09
N PRO A 274 11.67 -0.55 36.64
CA PRO A 274 10.66 0.39 36.17
C PRO A 274 10.78 0.77 34.68
N GLU A 275 11.97 0.66 34.10
CA GLU A 275 12.21 0.93 32.69
C GLU A 275 11.62 -0.17 31.80
N THR A 276 11.95 -1.43 32.07
CA THR A 276 11.40 -2.59 31.37
C THR A 276 9.89 -2.66 31.47
N LEU A 277 9.33 -2.46 32.67
CA LEU A 277 7.88 -2.44 32.84
C LEU A 277 7.22 -1.29 32.06
N ARG A 278 7.88 -0.14 31.91
CA ARG A 278 7.35 0.96 31.06
C ARG A 278 7.35 0.58 29.58
N GLN A 279 8.39 -0.08 29.08
CA GLN A 279 8.45 -0.55 27.69
C GLN A 279 7.35 -1.58 27.41
N LEU A 280 7.18 -2.57 28.29
CA LEU A 280 6.09 -3.55 28.19
C LEU A 280 4.70 -2.90 28.28
N ARG A 281 4.50 -1.90 29.16
CA ARG A 281 3.24 -1.13 29.21
C ARG A 281 2.93 -0.41 27.90
N ARG A 282 3.94 0.21 27.28
CA ARG A 282 3.76 0.88 25.98
C ARG A 282 3.36 -0.11 24.89
N ALA A 283 4.00 -1.28 24.84
CA ALA A 283 3.62 -2.34 23.91
C ALA A 283 2.21 -2.88 24.19
N ALA A 284 1.80 -3.00 25.46
CA ALA A 284 0.46 -3.42 25.85
C ALA A 284 -0.64 -2.41 25.49
N GLN A 285 -0.29 -1.13 25.35
CA GLN A 285 -1.20 -0.03 25.01
C GLN A 285 -1.38 0.18 23.51
N ARG A 286 -0.87 -0.73 22.66
CA ARG A 286 -1.06 -0.66 21.21
C ARG A 286 -2.42 -1.23 20.79
N PHE A 287 -2.76 -1.05 19.52
CA PHE A 287 -4.02 -1.48 18.95
C PHE A 287 -4.14 -3.02 18.97
N ASP A 288 -5.21 -3.52 19.58
CA ASP A 288 -5.48 -4.95 19.74
C ASP A 288 -6.71 -5.44 18.95
N GLY A 289 -7.17 -4.66 17.96
CA GLY A 289 -8.39 -4.95 17.20
C GLY A 289 -9.69 -4.50 17.87
N ARG A 290 -9.67 -4.09 19.14
CA ARG A 290 -10.88 -3.72 19.88
C ARG A 290 -11.19 -2.23 19.79
N ASP A 291 -12.49 -1.92 19.84
CA ASP A 291 -12.95 -0.56 20.09
C ASP A 291 -12.79 -0.21 21.58
N THR A 292 -11.80 0.63 21.87
CA THR A 292 -11.59 1.15 23.24
C THR A 292 -12.21 2.52 23.43
N VAL A 293 -12.61 3.23 22.36
CA VAL A 293 -13.32 4.51 22.43
C VAL A 293 -14.69 4.33 23.06
N SER A 294 -15.44 3.31 22.67
CA SER A 294 -16.77 3.03 23.23
C SER A 294 -16.74 2.67 24.72
N ALA A 295 -15.62 2.13 25.21
CA ALA A 295 -15.42 1.78 26.61
C ALA A 295 -14.95 2.96 27.49
N LEU A 296 -14.63 4.11 26.90
CA LEU A 296 -14.16 5.28 27.64
C LEU A 296 -15.21 5.77 28.64
N GLN A 297 -14.75 6.01 29.86
CA GLN A 297 -15.48 6.70 30.92
C GLN A 297 -15.41 8.23 30.82
N LYS A 298 -14.94 8.74 29.67
CA LYS A 298 -14.90 10.16 29.28
C LYS A 298 -15.98 10.40 28.21
N PRO A 299 -16.57 11.61 28.12
CA PRO A 299 -17.63 11.94 27.16
C PRO A 299 -17.11 12.03 25.72
N ILE A 300 -16.60 10.91 25.19
CA ILE A 300 -16.05 10.80 23.86
C ILE A 300 -16.72 9.61 23.19
N ARG A 301 -17.41 9.84 22.07
CA ARG A 301 -17.99 8.79 21.23
C ARG A 301 -17.72 9.07 19.77
N LEU A 302 -17.54 8.01 19.00
CA LEU A 302 -17.27 8.06 17.58
C LEU A 302 -18.08 6.96 16.89
N GLY A 303 -18.58 7.24 15.69
CA GLY A 303 -19.32 6.27 14.89
C GLY A 303 -19.11 6.53 13.41
N MET A 304 -18.95 5.46 12.62
CA MET A 304 -18.61 5.53 11.20
C MET A 304 -19.84 5.33 10.33
N ASP A 305 -19.98 6.17 9.32
CA ASP A 305 -20.99 6.00 8.26
C ASP A 305 -20.36 5.32 7.05
N MET A 306 -19.12 5.68 6.72
CA MET A 306 -18.39 5.13 5.57
C MET A 306 -16.88 5.21 5.75
N VAL A 307 -16.20 4.12 5.41
CA VAL A 307 -14.75 4.07 5.23
C VAL A 307 -14.51 3.35 3.92
N ALA A 308 -14.04 4.07 2.91
CA ALA A 308 -13.85 3.53 1.57
C ALA A 308 -12.44 3.81 1.08
N GLU A 309 -11.81 2.78 0.52
CA GLU A 309 -10.56 2.94 -0.22
C GLU A 309 -10.83 3.62 -1.55
N VAL A 310 -10.05 4.66 -1.85
CA VAL A 310 -10.12 5.39 -3.11
C VAL A 310 -9.06 4.79 -4.04
N PRO A 311 -9.45 4.25 -5.21
CA PRO A 311 -8.49 3.76 -6.20
C PRO A 311 -7.46 4.84 -6.53
N GLY A 312 -6.16 4.54 -6.57
CA GLY A 312 -5.10 5.54 -6.81
C GLY A 312 -4.38 6.06 -5.56
N GLY A 313 -4.79 5.62 -4.36
CA GLY A 313 -4.00 5.80 -3.13
C GLY A 313 -4.59 6.83 -2.16
N GLY A 314 -5.53 6.38 -1.34
CA GLY A 314 -6.10 7.16 -0.25
C GLY A 314 -7.34 6.51 0.37
N MET A 315 -7.85 7.10 1.44
CA MET A 315 -9.08 6.67 2.11
C MET A 315 -10.05 7.84 2.27
N LEU A 316 -11.30 7.62 1.91
CA LEU A 316 -12.40 8.53 2.23
C LEU A 316 -13.09 8.01 3.50
N VAL A 317 -13.05 8.82 4.56
CA VAL A 317 -13.67 8.52 5.85
C VAL A 317 -14.77 9.53 6.17
N SER A 318 -15.91 9.02 6.62
CA SER A 318 -17.03 9.85 7.07
C SER A 318 -17.78 9.17 8.21
N GLY A 319 -18.24 9.98 9.14
CA GLY A 319 -19.03 9.56 10.28
C GLY A 319 -19.26 10.72 11.21
N TRP A 320 -19.28 10.45 12.51
CA TRP A 320 -19.45 11.46 13.55
C TRP A 320 -18.52 11.21 14.72
N MET A 321 -18.18 12.30 15.41
CA MET A 321 -17.48 12.27 16.68
C MET A 321 -18.08 13.33 17.60
N LEU A 322 -18.41 12.89 18.81
CA LEU A 322 -18.92 13.68 19.91
C LEU A 322 -17.86 13.78 21.00
N ASP A 323 -17.36 15.00 21.22
CA ASP A 323 -16.38 15.36 22.25
C ASP A 323 -16.70 16.79 22.73
N PRO A 324 -17.76 16.98 23.55
CA PRO A 324 -18.21 18.31 23.96
C PRO A 324 -17.18 19.06 24.81
N ASP A 325 -16.33 18.33 25.53
CA ASP A 325 -15.34 18.90 26.44
C ASP A 325 -13.99 19.15 25.74
N GLY A 326 -13.83 18.74 24.47
CA GLY A 326 -12.59 18.91 23.71
C GLY A 326 -11.41 18.15 24.29
N LEU A 327 -11.65 16.93 24.76
CA LEU A 327 -10.66 16.10 25.45
C LEU A 327 -9.68 15.38 24.51
N VAL A 328 -10.00 15.29 23.22
CA VAL A 328 -9.16 14.61 22.23
C VAL A 328 -8.16 15.57 21.63
N ASP A 329 -6.87 15.32 21.87
CA ASP A 329 -5.76 16.16 21.38
C ASP A 329 -5.47 15.89 19.90
N THR A 330 -5.40 14.61 19.53
CA THR A 330 -5.09 14.17 18.17
C THR A 330 -5.92 12.95 17.78
N ILE A 331 -6.19 12.86 16.47
CA ILE A 331 -6.79 11.67 15.85
C ILE A 331 -5.95 11.34 14.64
N ALA A 332 -5.39 10.13 14.60
CA ALA A 332 -4.64 9.62 13.46
C ALA A 332 -5.38 8.45 12.82
N LEU A 333 -5.53 8.47 11.50
CA LEU A 333 -5.87 7.30 10.71
C LEU A 333 -4.61 6.46 10.55
N ARG A 334 -4.64 5.22 11.02
CA ARG A 334 -3.55 4.26 10.88
C ARG A 334 -3.96 3.08 10.01
N CYS A 335 -3.05 2.62 9.16
CA CYS A 335 -3.16 1.36 8.44
C CYS A 335 -1.75 0.83 8.18
N GLY A 336 -1.42 -0.34 8.72
CA GLY A 336 -0.05 -0.86 8.68
C GLY A 336 0.95 0.13 9.29
N THR A 337 2.04 0.43 8.57
CA THR A 337 3.07 1.41 9.00
C THR A 337 2.69 2.87 8.74
N MET A 338 1.54 3.12 8.12
CA MET A 338 1.13 4.43 7.65
C MET A 338 0.23 5.10 8.69
N ALA A 339 0.43 6.39 8.90
CA ALA A 339 -0.31 7.16 9.88
C ALA A 339 -0.46 8.61 9.43
N GLU A 340 -1.68 9.13 9.42
CA GLU A 340 -1.98 10.51 9.05
C GLU A 340 -2.98 11.14 10.03
N GLY A 341 -2.69 12.37 10.48
CA GLY A 341 -3.55 13.11 11.40
C GLY A 341 -4.77 13.72 10.71
N ILE A 342 -5.96 13.60 11.29
CA ILE A 342 -7.23 14.01 10.65
C ILE A 342 -8.00 15.13 11.37
N ASN A 343 -7.80 15.33 12.68
CA ASN A 343 -8.62 16.25 13.48
C ASN A 343 -8.50 17.74 13.10
N GLY A 344 -7.44 18.12 12.36
CA GLY A 344 -7.26 19.47 11.81
C GLY A 344 -7.66 19.63 10.34
N THR A 345 -7.87 18.53 9.62
CA THR A 345 -8.06 18.54 8.16
C THR A 345 -9.49 18.19 7.75
N TRP A 346 -10.21 17.42 8.57
CA TRP A 346 -11.60 17.05 8.31
C TRP A 346 -12.55 18.25 8.25
N THR A 347 -13.65 18.09 7.52
CA THR A 347 -14.74 19.08 7.46
C THR A 347 -15.88 18.62 8.34
N ARG A 348 -16.30 19.46 9.31
CA ARG A 348 -17.41 19.14 10.21
C ARG A 348 -18.76 19.29 9.51
N LEU A 349 -19.65 18.33 9.75
CA LEU A 349 -20.97 18.21 9.12
C LEU A 349 -22.09 18.23 10.17
N PRO A 350 -23.27 18.79 9.86
CA PRO A 350 -24.41 18.78 10.77
C PRO A 350 -24.96 17.35 10.96
N ARG A 351 -25.14 16.94 12.21
CA ARG A 351 -25.65 15.64 12.67
C ARG A 351 -26.56 15.83 13.89
N PRO A 352 -27.77 16.41 13.71
CA PRO A 352 -28.71 16.63 14.81
C PRO A 352 -29.20 15.32 15.44
N ASP A 353 -29.17 14.22 14.68
CA ASP A 353 -29.44 12.86 15.16
C ASP A 353 -28.48 12.45 16.29
N VAL A 354 -27.19 12.80 16.18
CA VAL A 354 -26.19 12.54 17.22
C VAL A 354 -26.46 13.39 18.46
N THR A 355 -26.75 14.68 18.29
CA THR A 355 -27.11 15.56 19.42
C THR A 355 -28.32 15.01 20.18
N HIS A 356 -29.39 14.64 19.46
CA HIS A 356 -30.61 14.10 20.09
C HIS A 356 -30.40 12.75 20.76
N ALA A 357 -29.52 11.90 20.23
CA ALA A 357 -29.22 10.59 20.80
C ALA A 357 -28.49 10.69 22.15
N PHE A 358 -27.57 11.64 22.30
CA PHE A 358 -26.69 11.74 23.47
C PHE A 358 -27.06 12.82 24.48
N GLN A 359 -27.97 13.75 24.17
CA GLN A 359 -28.36 14.84 25.09
C GLN A 359 -28.84 14.36 26.48
N ASN A 360 -29.41 13.14 26.55
CA ASN A 360 -29.94 12.54 27.78
C ASN A 360 -29.04 11.42 28.33
N ASP A 361 -27.92 11.11 27.67
CA ASP A 361 -26.98 10.09 28.14
C ASP A 361 -26.27 10.61 29.41
N PRO A 362 -26.20 9.85 30.52
CA PRO A 362 -25.60 10.32 31.76
C PRO A 362 -24.16 10.84 31.64
N LEU A 363 -23.37 10.31 30.70
CA LEU A 363 -21.99 10.72 30.45
C LEU A 363 -21.91 12.10 29.76
N PHE A 364 -22.96 12.46 29.01
CA PHE A 364 -23.03 13.64 28.13
C PHE A 364 -24.03 14.71 28.59
N ALA A 365 -24.94 14.36 29.49
CA ALA A 365 -26.01 15.23 29.98
C ALA A 365 -25.44 16.55 30.54
N GLY A 366 -25.96 17.67 30.03
CA GLY A 366 -25.52 19.02 30.42
C GLY A 366 -24.18 19.46 29.82
N ARG A 367 -23.53 18.64 28.97
CA ARG A 367 -22.28 18.98 28.27
C ARG A 367 -22.47 19.21 26.77
N VAL A 368 -23.47 18.56 26.17
CA VAL A 368 -23.81 18.75 24.75
C VAL A 368 -24.71 19.99 24.61
N ASP A 369 -24.27 20.95 23.80
CA ASP A 369 -25.09 22.12 23.43
C ASP A 369 -26.18 21.69 22.43
N PRO A 370 -27.48 21.80 22.78
CA PRO A 370 -28.57 21.38 21.90
C PRO A 370 -28.67 22.16 20.59
N ALA A 371 -28.06 23.35 20.49
CA ALA A 371 -28.05 24.16 19.27
C ALA A 371 -26.86 23.82 18.35
N ARG A 372 -25.90 23.03 18.84
CA ARG A 372 -24.66 22.72 18.12
C ARG A 372 -24.71 21.29 17.59
N HIS A 373 -24.82 21.16 16.27
CA HIS A 373 -24.95 19.87 15.58
C HIS A 373 -23.74 19.48 14.74
N ASP A 374 -22.62 20.21 14.79
CA ASP A 374 -21.41 19.95 14.00
C ASP A 374 -20.62 18.73 14.50
N HIS A 375 -21.31 17.59 14.70
CA HIS A 375 -20.74 16.33 15.19
C HIS A 375 -20.23 15.43 14.07
N GLY A 376 -20.76 15.58 12.85
CA GLY A 376 -20.34 14.81 11.68
C GLY A 376 -18.96 15.24 11.18
N PHE A 377 -18.32 14.39 10.39
CA PHE A 377 -17.09 14.72 9.69
C PHE A 377 -16.98 14.02 8.32
N LEU A 378 -16.19 14.64 7.45
CA LEU A 378 -15.72 14.09 6.19
C LEU A 378 -14.22 14.37 6.07
N ALA A 379 -13.44 13.36 5.72
CA ALA A 379 -12.03 13.54 5.36
C ALA A 379 -11.62 12.60 4.23
N PHE A 380 -10.95 13.15 3.22
CA PHE A 380 -10.12 12.37 2.32
C PHE A 380 -8.69 12.40 2.84
N VAL A 381 -8.13 11.23 3.12
CA VAL A 381 -6.77 11.06 3.62
C VAL A 381 -5.93 10.45 2.49
N PRO A 382 -5.18 11.28 1.73
CA PRO A 382 -4.34 10.77 0.67
C PRO A 382 -3.20 9.93 1.25
N GLY A 383 -2.67 9.01 0.44
CA GLY A 383 -1.51 8.23 0.83
C GLY A 383 -1.84 7.01 1.67
N VAL A 384 -2.79 7.05 2.62
CA VAL A 384 -3.20 5.88 3.45
C VAL A 384 -4.07 4.91 2.64
N SER A 385 -3.74 3.62 2.61
CA SER A 385 -4.47 2.57 1.87
C SER A 385 -4.46 1.27 2.65
N ALA A 386 -5.50 0.45 2.45
CA ALA A 386 -5.67 -0.86 3.08
C ALA A 386 -5.25 -2.03 2.15
N SER A 387 -4.46 -1.74 1.11
CA SER A 387 -4.09 -2.70 0.05
C SER A 387 -3.47 -3.99 0.58
N ASP A 388 -2.77 -3.92 1.72
CA ASP A 388 -1.96 -5.02 2.25
C ASP A 388 -2.71 -5.88 3.29
N GLY A 389 -4.02 -5.65 3.46
CA GLY A 389 -4.83 -6.38 4.44
C GLY A 389 -4.54 -6.02 5.90
N ALA A 390 -3.67 -5.04 6.14
CA ALA A 390 -3.42 -4.49 7.46
C ALA A 390 -4.70 -3.85 8.03
N PRO A 391 -4.97 -3.99 9.34
CA PRO A 391 -6.15 -3.40 9.93
C PRO A 391 -6.05 -1.88 9.88
N ALA A 392 -7.15 -1.22 9.51
CA ALA A 392 -7.28 0.22 9.60
C ALA A 392 -8.01 0.61 10.90
N TYR A 393 -7.54 1.66 11.57
CA TYR A 393 -8.13 2.13 12.81
C TYR A 393 -7.85 3.63 13.02
N PHE A 394 -8.66 4.28 13.85
CA PHE A 394 -8.29 5.56 14.43
C PHE A 394 -7.57 5.35 15.76
N GLU A 395 -6.49 6.10 15.94
CA GLU A 395 -5.79 6.27 17.22
C GLU A 395 -6.09 7.68 17.75
N LEU A 396 -6.58 7.76 18.98
CA LEU A 396 -6.96 9.00 19.65
C LEU A 396 -6.03 9.22 20.85
N ALA A 397 -5.30 10.34 20.88
CA ALA A 397 -4.60 10.78 22.08
C ALA A 397 -5.52 11.65 22.95
N ILE A 398 -5.62 11.35 24.25
CA ILE A 398 -6.56 11.97 25.19
C ILE A 398 -5.83 12.39 26.47
N GLY A 399 -5.25 13.58 26.50
CA GLY A 399 -4.32 14.02 27.53
C GLY A 399 -2.97 13.28 27.44
N GLU A 400 -2.15 13.37 28.48
CA GLU A 400 -0.74 12.92 28.40
C GLU A 400 -0.56 11.39 28.30
N ASP A 401 -1.44 10.59 28.91
CA ASP A 401 -1.20 9.15 29.11
C ASP A 401 -2.34 8.22 28.62
N THR A 402 -3.38 8.75 27.97
CA THR A 402 -4.49 7.92 27.48
C THR A 402 -4.51 7.87 25.96
N ILE A 403 -4.44 6.66 25.42
CA ILE A 403 -4.65 6.38 24.00
C ILE A 403 -5.90 5.50 23.87
N ALA A 404 -6.78 5.86 22.94
CA ALA A 404 -7.95 5.05 22.58
C ALA A 404 -7.91 4.70 21.10
N PHE A 405 -8.56 3.60 20.74
CA PHE A 405 -8.56 3.04 19.41
C PHE A 405 -9.97 2.76 18.95
N TYR A 406 -10.24 3.05 17.68
CA TYR A 406 -11.50 2.74 17.03
C TYR A 406 -11.23 1.95 15.74
N PRO A 407 -11.59 0.66 15.65
CA PRO A 407 -11.37 -0.16 14.47
C PRO A 407 -12.24 0.32 13.30
N LEU A 408 -11.69 0.31 12.08
CA LEU A 408 -12.38 0.74 10.87
C LEU A 408 -12.62 -0.44 9.94
N THR A 409 -13.84 -0.56 9.44
CA THR A 409 -14.19 -1.55 8.40
C THR A 409 -14.08 -0.90 7.03
N VAL A 410 -12.98 -1.18 6.32
CA VAL A 410 -12.69 -0.57 5.02
C VAL A 410 -13.43 -1.30 3.91
N THR A 411 -14.26 -0.57 3.16
CA THR A 411 -14.83 -1.05 1.91
C THR A 411 -13.82 -0.86 0.78
N ARG A 412 -13.47 -1.94 0.09
CA ARG A 412 -12.58 -1.89 -1.08
C ARG A 412 -13.29 -1.21 -2.25
N GLY A 413 -12.71 -0.11 -2.73
CA GLY A 413 -13.22 0.66 -3.85
C GLY A 413 -14.45 1.51 -3.48
N LEU A 414 -14.34 2.82 -3.69
CA LEU A 414 -15.45 3.74 -3.57
C LEU A 414 -16.42 3.60 -4.77
N SER A 415 -17.63 3.09 -4.52
CA SER A 415 -18.67 3.04 -5.54
C SER A 415 -19.33 4.40 -5.75
N ARG A 416 -19.79 4.68 -6.99
CA ARG A 416 -20.54 5.91 -7.32
C ARG A 416 -21.79 6.10 -6.45
N ARG A 417 -22.54 5.01 -6.18
CA ARG A 417 -23.72 5.06 -5.30
C ARG A 417 -23.38 5.44 -3.86
N ALA A 418 -22.25 4.97 -3.34
CA ALA A 418 -21.81 5.34 -1.99
C ALA A 418 -21.40 6.81 -1.93
N LEU A 419 -20.68 7.30 -2.94
CA LEU A 419 -20.32 8.71 -3.07
C LEU A 419 -21.57 9.59 -3.24
N GLU A 420 -22.54 9.16 -4.04
CA GLU A 420 -23.82 9.84 -4.22
C GLU A 420 -24.58 9.99 -2.91
N ARG A 421 -24.69 8.90 -2.13
CA ARG A 421 -25.33 8.95 -0.81
C ARG A 421 -24.62 9.92 0.14
N LEU A 422 -23.29 9.90 0.16
CA LEU A 422 -22.49 10.79 1.00
C LEU A 422 -22.69 12.26 0.63
N MET A 423 -22.59 12.58 -0.66
CA MET A 423 -22.72 13.95 -1.13
C MET A 423 -24.17 14.45 -1.05
N SER A 424 -25.18 13.59 -1.24
CA SER A 424 -26.60 13.95 -1.11
C SER A 424 -26.99 14.39 0.31
N ALA A 425 -26.20 14.04 1.33
CA ALA A 425 -26.39 14.52 2.70
C ALA A 425 -25.95 15.99 2.90
N LEU A 426 -25.18 16.55 1.97
CA LEU A 426 -24.73 17.94 2.02
C LEU A 426 -25.77 18.85 1.35
N ASP A 427 -26.01 20.02 1.95
CA ASP A 427 -26.79 21.07 1.31
C ASP A 427 -25.90 21.85 0.31
N PRO A 428 -26.19 21.81 -1.01
CA PRO A 428 -25.42 22.50 -2.04
C PRO A 428 -25.33 24.01 -1.85
N HIS A 429 -26.23 24.62 -1.09
CA HIS A 429 -26.29 26.06 -0.87
C HIS A 429 -25.49 26.53 0.36
N THR A 430 -24.81 25.62 1.06
CA THR A 430 -24.03 25.95 2.27
C THR A 430 -22.54 26.13 1.99
N ALA A 431 -21.87 26.93 2.82
CA ALA A 431 -20.40 27.05 2.81
C ALA A 431 -19.72 25.73 3.18
N THR A 432 -20.32 24.93 4.07
CA THR A 432 -19.82 23.60 4.46
C THR A 432 -19.67 22.68 3.26
N ALA A 433 -20.64 22.68 2.34
CA ALA A 433 -20.54 21.89 1.11
C ALA A 433 -19.38 22.34 0.21
N SER A 434 -19.16 23.65 0.07
CA SER A 434 -18.00 24.16 -0.68
C SER A 434 -16.69 23.71 -0.05
N VAL A 435 -16.54 23.82 1.28
CA VAL A 435 -15.33 23.39 2.00
C VAL A 435 -15.13 21.88 1.90
N ALA A 436 -16.20 21.09 1.96
CA ALA A 436 -16.15 19.64 1.77
C ALA A 436 -15.65 19.26 0.38
N ILE A 437 -16.11 19.98 -0.67
CA ILE A 437 -15.64 19.77 -2.04
C ILE A 437 -14.16 20.15 -2.15
N GLU A 438 -13.80 21.37 -1.75
CA GLU A 438 -12.45 21.90 -1.94
C GLU A 438 -11.38 21.11 -1.19
N ARG A 439 -11.68 20.64 0.04
CA ARG A 439 -10.72 19.94 0.88
C ARG A 439 -10.70 18.43 0.66
N HIS A 440 -11.82 17.82 0.30
CA HIS A 440 -11.96 16.36 0.31
C HIS A 440 -12.38 15.80 -1.04
N ILE A 441 -13.56 16.16 -1.56
CA ILE A 441 -14.10 15.51 -2.77
C ILE A 441 -13.26 15.84 -4.00
N GLY A 442 -12.90 17.11 -4.21
CA GLY A 442 -12.06 17.55 -5.32
C GLY A 442 -10.69 16.85 -5.34
N PRO A 443 -9.90 16.96 -4.25
CA PRO A 443 -8.62 16.24 -4.14
C PRO A 443 -8.74 14.73 -4.30
N MET A 444 -9.81 14.13 -3.76
CA MET A 444 -10.12 12.72 -3.96
C MET A 444 -10.32 12.41 -5.45
N LEU A 445 -11.14 13.17 -6.17
CA LEU A 445 -11.37 12.96 -7.60
C LEU A 445 -10.07 13.06 -8.42
N GLN A 446 -9.16 13.95 -8.04
CA GLN A 446 -7.85 14.09 -8.69
C GLN A 446 -6.89 12.93 -8.39
N ALA A 447 -6.92 12.40 -7.18
CA ALA A 447 -6.13 11.23 -6.80
C ALA A 447 -6.71 9.92 -7.34
N MET A 448 -7.99 9.94 -7.72
CA MET A 448 -8.73 8.73 -8.07
C MET A 448 -8.31 8.17 -9.43
N GLU A 449 -7.77 6.96 -9.44
CA GLU A 449 -7.46 6.20 -10.65
C GLU A 449 -8.59 5.22 -10.96
N ARG A 450 -9.57 5.66 -11.75
CA ARG A 450 -10.64 4.76 -12.19
C ARG A 450 -10.18 3.89 -13.37
N PRO A 451 -10.47 2.58 -13.36
CA PRO A 451 -10.21 1.73 -14.53
C PRO A 451 -11.07 2.18 -15.71
N ALA A 452 -10.55 1.98 -16.93
CA ALA A 452 -11.33 2.20 -18.14
C ALA A 452 -12.50 1.20 -18.23
N PRO A 453 -13.60 1.58 -18.91
CA PRO A 453 -14.70 0.67 -19.19
C PRO A 453 -14.20 -0.60 -19.87
N ARG A 454 -14.62 -1.76 -19.38
CA ARG A 454 -14.17 -3.06 -19.89
C ARG A 454 -15.28 -3.70 -20.72
N VAL A 455 -15.02 -3.87 -22.00
CA VAL A 455 -15.93 -4.64 -22.89
C VAL A 455 -16.00 -6.09 -22.41
N VAL A 456 -17.21 -6.55 -22.12
CA VAL A 456 -17.50 -7.92 -21.69
C VAL A 456 -18.12 -8.74 -22.80
N GLU A 457 -18.88 -8.11 -23.69
CA GLU A 457 -19.57 -8.79 -24.78
C GLU A 457 -19.69 -7.89 -26.01
N THR A 458 -19.63 -8.50 -27.19
CA THR A 458 -19.91 -7.82 -28.46
C THR A 458 -20.83 -8.70 -29.31
N ARG A 459 -21.89 -8.11 -29.87
CA ARG A 459 -22.85 -8.80 -30.75
C ARG A 459 -22.98 -8.03 -32.05
N ASP A 460 -22.81 -8.73 -33.17
CA ASP A 460 -22.86 -8.13 -34.50
C ASP A 460 -24.16 -8.46 -35.23
N PHE A 461 -24.75 -7.43 -35.83
CA PHE A 461 -25.95 -7.46 -36.66
C PHE A 461 -25.63 -6.77 -37.99
N GLY A 462 -24.83 -7.45 -38.84
CA GLY A 462 -24.45 -6.93 -40.15
C GLY A 462 -23.52 -5.71 -40.11
N PHE A 463 -22.78 -5.53 -39.01
CA PHE A 463 -21.78 -4.48 -38.87
C PHE A 463 -20.66 -4.62 -39.92
N ASP A 464 -20.21 -3.50 -40.47
CA ASP A 464 -19.16 -3.45 -41.51
C ASP A 464 -17.86 -2.89 -40.91
N GLU A 465 -16.95 -3.80 -40.55
CA GLU A 465 -15.66 -3.47 -39.94
C GLU A 465 -14.74 -2.63 -40.85
N ALA A 466 -14.91 -2.76 -42.17
CA ALA A 466 -14.04 -2.11 -43.15
C ALA A 466 -14.42 -0.66 -43.43
N ALA A 467 -15.53 -0.17 -42.86
CA ALA A 467 -15.97 1.19 -43.11
C ALA A 467 -15.02 2.21 -42.47
N PRO A 468 -14.65 3.27 -43.20
CA PRO A 468 -13.76 4.31 -42.66
C PRO A 468 -14.44 5.21 -41.62
N LEU A 469 -15.77 5.25 -41.60
CA LEU A 469 -16.60 6.01 -40.67
C LEU A 469 -17.51 5.05 -39.89
N ALA A 470 -17.52 5.17 -38.56
CA ALA A 470 -18.49 4.52 -37.69
C ALA A 470 -19.26 5.55 -36.87
N LEU A 471 -20.58 5.35 -36.77
CA LEU A 471 -21.45 6.11 -35.87
C LEU A 471 -21.48 5.41 -34.51
N VAL A 472 -20.93 6.06 -33.49
CA VAL A 472 -20.84 5.55 -32.13
C VAL A 472 -21.97 6.15 -31.29
N VAL A 473 -22.93 5.31 -30.92
CA VAL A 473 -24.07 5.66 -30.08
C VAL A 473 -23.79 5.24 -28.64
N GLY A 474 -23.63 6.20 -27.75
CA GLY A 474 -23.36 5.97 -26.33
C GLY A 474 -24.65 6.01 -25.52
N ALA A 475 -25.04 4.87 -24.93
CA ALA A 475 -26.26 4.76 -24.12
C ALA A 475 -25.91 4.39 -22.68
N ALA A 476 -25.88 5.42 -21.81
CA ALA A 476 -25.63 5.25 -20.37
C ALA A 476 -26.88 5.53 -19.50
N GLY A 477 -27.91 6.14 -20.08
CA GLY A 477 -29.17 6.48 -19.41
C GLY A 477 -30.23 5.37 -19.50
N GLU A 478 -31.48 5.79 -19.67
CA GLU A 478 -32.62 4.88 -19.75
C GLU A 478 -32.57 4.03 -21.03
N PRO A 479 -32.90 2.72 -20.97
CA PRO A 479 -32.89 1.82 -22.13
C PRO A 479 -33.68 2.32 -23.35
N GLU A 480 -34.77 3.05 -23.10
CA GLU A 480 -35.67 3.60 -24.11
C GLU A 480 -34.97 4.61 -25.03
N GLU A 481 -34.00 5.38 -24.52
CA GLU A 481 -33.24 6.36 -25.30
C GLU A 481 -32.50 5.69 -26.46
N ALA A 482 -31.89 4.53 -26.20
CA ALA A 482 -31.17 3.76 -27.22
C ALA A 482 -32.10 3.28 -28.34
N ALA A 483 -33.30 2.80 -27.98
CA ALA A 483 -34.29 2.35 -28.96
C ALA A 483 -34.82 3.50 -29.82
N VAL A 484 -35.07 4.67 -29.22
CA VAL A 484 -35.50 5.88 -29.94
C VAL A 484 -34.40 6.35 -30.89
N ALA A 485 -33.16 6.44 -30.43
CA ALA A 485 -32.02 6.82 -31.25
C ALA A 485 -31.86 5.90 -32.47
N LEU A 486 -31.89 4.57 -32.26
CA LEU A 486 -31.81 3.59 -33.37
C LEU A 486 -32.95 3.74 -34.38
N CYS A 487 -34.19 3.99 -33.93
CA CYS A 487 -35.32 4.22 -34.82
C CYS A 487 -35.10 5.47 -35.70
N LEU A 488 -34.66 6.58 -35.12
CA LEU A 488 -34.41 7.81 -35.88
C LEU A 488 -33.26 7.64 -36.88
N LEU A 489 -32.19 6.95 -36.48
CA LEU A 489 -31.07 6.63 -37.36
C LEU A 489 -31.45 5.69 -38.51
N ALA A 490 -32.42 4.78 -38.28
CA ALA A 490 -32.97 3.92 -39.32
C ALA A 490 -33.85 4.68 -40.34
N LEU A 491 -34.51 5.75 -39.90
CA LEU A 491 -35.39 6.54 -40.76
C LEU A 491 -34.64 7.56 -41.62
N ASP A 492 -33.44 7.99 -41.20
CA ASP A 492 -32.60 8.87 -41.99
C ASP A 492 -31.86 8.10 -43.12
N PRO A 493 -32.01 8.51 -44.39
CA PRO A 493 -31.41 7.82 -45.54
C PRO A 493 -29.87 7.76 -45.54
N GLU A 494 -29.20 8.74 -44.91
CA GLU A 494 -27.75 8.79 -44.80
C GLU A 494 -27.26 7.86 -43.70
N THR A 495 -27.87 7.89 -42.51
CA THR A 495 -27.38 7.11 -41.36
C THR A 495 -27.78 5.64 -41.41
N ARG A 496 -28.88 5.27 -42.07
CA ARG A 496 -29.37 3.88 -42.09
C ARG A 496 -28.37 2.85 -42.62
N ASN A 497 -27.42 3.28 -43.45
CA ASN A 497 -26.41 2.42 -44.07
C ASN A 497 -25.02 2.56 -43.45
N VAL A 498 -24.84 3.50 -42.52
CA VAL A 498 -23.57 3.72 -41.82
C VAL A 498 -23.43 2.65 -40.73
N PRO A 499 -22.23 2.08 -40.51
CA PRO A 499 -22.02 1.16 -39.40
C PRO A 499 -22.22 1.87 -38.06
N ILE A 500 -23.11 1.32 -37.25
CA ILE A 500 -23.50 1.84 -35.95
C ILE A 500 -22.90 0.95 -34.87
N ILE A 501 -22.28 1.56 -33.86
CA ILE A 501 -21.83 0.88 -32.65
C ILE A 501 -22.66 1.43 -31.51
N LEU A 502 -23.48 0.58 -30.89
CA LEU A 502 -24.24 0.94 -29.70
C LEU A 502 -23.53 0.37 -28.48
N SER A 503 -23.04 1.22 -27.59
CA SER A 503 -22.44 0.79 -26.33
C SER A 503 -23.37 1.01 -25.15
N VAL A 504 -23.47 -0.02 -24.29
CA VAL A 504 -24.41 -0.07 -23.16
C VAL A 504 -23.76 -0.64 -21.89
N PRO A 505 -24.20 -0.21 -20.70
CA PRO A 505 -23.79 -0.83 -19.45
C PRO A 505 -24.32 -2.26 -19.34
N ILE A 506 -23.57 -3.14 -18.66
CA ILE A 506 -23.95 -4.54 -18.43
C ILE A 506 -25.36 -4.71 -17.83
N GLY A 507 -25.78 -3.78 -16.97
CA GLY A 507 -27.11 -3.82 -16.32
C GLY A 507 -28.28 -3.62 -17.29
N HIS A 508 -28.06 -3.04 -18.47
CA HIS A 508 -29.09 -2.79 -19.47
C HIS A 508 -28.99 -3.73 -20.69
N ALA A 509 -28.00 -4.63 -20.71
CA ALA A 509 -27.66 -5.47 -21.86
C ALA A 509 -28.82 -6.34 -22.37
N ASP A 510 -29.60 -6.94 -21.47
CA ASP A 510 -30.70 -7.84 -21.85
C ASP A 510 -31.84 -7.09 -22.56
N ARG A 511 -32.29 -5.97 -21.96
CA ARG A 511 -33.39 -5.17 -22.50
C ARG A 511 -33.00 -4.52 -23.83
N ILE A 512 -31.88 -3.81 -23.85
CA ILE A 512 -31.41 -3.11 -25.04
C ILE A 512 -30.98 -4.11 -26.13
N GLY A 513 -30.41 -5.26 -25.75
CA GLY A 513 -29.98 -6.28 -26.70
C GLY A 513 -31.12 -6.89 -27.51
N ALA A 514 -32.26 -7.15 -26.88
CA ALA A 514 -33.45 -7.64 -27.58
C ALA A 514 -34.00 -6.61 -28.59
N ASP A 515 -34.05 -5.34 -28.19
CA ASP A 515 -34.48 -4.26 -29.08
C ASP A 515 -33.49 -3.99 -30.21
N ALA A 516 -32.19 -3.97 -29.92
CA ALA A 516 -31.12 -3.83 -30.90
C ALA A 516 -31.21 -4.90 -32.00
N GLN A 517 -31.36 -6.17 -31.62
CA GLN A 517 -31.52 -7.27 -32.57
C GLN A 517 -32.78 -7.11 -33.44
N ARG A 518 -33.91 -6.79 -32.80
CA ARG A 518 -35.20 -6.62 -33.48
C ARG A 518 -35.15 -5.45 -34.46
N LEU A 519 -34.63 -4.30 -34.04
CA LEU A 519 -34.53 -3.08 -34.85
C LEU A 519 -33.53 -3.25 -35.99
N ALA A 520 -32.38 -3.86 -35.74
CA ALA A 520 -31.40 -4.14 -36.78
C ALA A 520 -31.96 -5.09 -37.85
N GLY A 521 -32.66 -6.15 -37.45
CA GLY A 521 -33.31 -7.06 -38.39
C GLY A 521 -34.46 -6.42 -39.18
N PHE A 522 -35.27 -5.58 -38.53
CA PHE A 522 -36.43 -4.93 -39.15
C PHE A 522 -36.03 -3.82 -40.13
N TYR A 523 -35.11 -2.94 -39.73
CA TYR A 523 -34.67 -1.80 -40.52
C TYR A 523 -33.47 -2.09 -41.43
N GLY A 524 -32.81 -3.24 -41.25
CA GLY A 524 -31.58 -3.59 -41.98
C GLY A 524 -30.37 -2.75 -41.56
N LEU A 525 -30.32 -2.32 -40.30
CA LEU A 525 -29.20 -1.54 -39.77
C LEU A 525 -27.92 -2.38 -39.71
N ARG A 526 -26.79 -1.75 -39.96
CA ARG A 526 -25.45 -2.34 -39.75
C ARG A 526 -25.01 -2.04 -38.33
N LEU A 527 -25.38 -2.88 -37.38
CA LEU A 527 -25.24 -2.58 -35.95
C LEU A 527 -24.26 -3.53 -35.26
N ARG A 528 -23.39 -3.00 -34.42
CA ARG A 528 -22.63 -3.72 -33.39
C ARG A 528 -23.11 -3.26 -32.01
N LEU A 529 -23.51 -4.19 -31.16
CA LEU A 529 -23.81 -3.93 -29.76
C LEU A 529 -22.58 -4.27 -28.92
N VAL A 530 -22.11 -3.31 -28.13
CA VAL A 530 -20.99 -3.44 -27.18
C VAL A 530 -21.56 -3.36 -25.77
N VAL A 531 -21.35 -4.41 -24.98
CA VAL A 531 -21.70 -4.42 -23.56
C VAL A 531 -20.42 -4.27 -22.75
N ALA A 532 -20.39 -3.32 -21.82
CA ALA A 532 -19.23 -3.08 -20.98
C ALA A 532 -19.57 -2.90 -19.49
N GLU A 533 -18.61 -3.26 -18.65
CA GLU A 533 -18.56 -2.91 -17.23
C GLU A 533 -17.93 -1.51 -17.05
N GLY A 534 -18.37 -0.78 -16.02
CA GLY A 534 -17.80 0.52 -15.67
C GLY A 534 -18.30 1.71 -16.48
N ILE A 535 -19.37 1.55 -17.29
CA ILE A 535 -20.05 2.68 -17.92
C ILE A 535 -20.90 3.41 -16.88
N GLU A 536 -20.53 4.65 -16.55
CA GLU A 536 -21.32 5.53 -15.66
C GLU A 536 -21.98 6.70 -16.40
N ASP A 537 -21.42 7.10 -17.55
CA ASP A 537 -21.97 8.14 -18.42
C ASP A 537 -21.71 7.86 -19.91
N MET A 538 -22.20 8.75 -20.78
CA MET A 538 -22.08 8.61 -22.23
C MET A 538 -20.62 8.60 -22.72
N CYS A 539 -19.70 9.27 -22.03
CA CYS A 539 -18.29 9.31 -22.41
C CYS A 539 -17.63 7.96 -22.17
N ASP A 540 -17.95 7.30 -21.04
CA ASP A 540 -17.50 5.95 -20.75
C ASP A 540 -18.05 4.95 -21.79
N ALA A 541 -19.32 5.13 -22.20
CA ALA A 541 -19.91 4.36 -23.29
C ALA A 541 -19.16 4.58 -24.62
N PHE A 542 -18.80 5.81 -24.96
CA PHE A 542 -17.99 6.09 -26.13
C PHE A 542 -16.62 5.39 -26.06
N GLU A 543 -15.91 5.44 -24.93
CA GLU A 543 -14.62 4.74 -24.79
C GLU A 543 -14.72 3.24 -25.06
N ALA A 544 -15.73 2.59 -24.47
CA ALA A 544 -15.96 1.17 -24.68
C ALA A 544 -16.17 0.84 -26.17
N ALA A 545 -16.88 1.71 -26.90
CA ALA A 545 -17.13 1.54 -28.32
C ALA A 545 -15.91 1.85 -29.20
N VAL A 546 -15.09 2.85 -28.86
CA VAL A 546 -13.85 3.16 -29.60
C VAL A 546 -12.90 1.97 -29.62
N GLY A 547 -12.80 1.23 -28.51
CA GLY A 547 -12.00 0.00 -28.45
C GLY A 547 -12.57 -1.17 -29.27
N ALA A 548 -13.81 -1.07 -29.74
CA ALA A 548 -14.52 -2.13 -30.45
C ALA A 548 -14.67 -1.87 -31.97
N THR A 549 -13.85 -0.98 -32.54
CA THR A 549 -13.88 -0.68 -33.99
C THR A 549 -12.51 -0.27 -34.53
N SER A 550 -12.25 -0.61 -35.80
CA SER A 550 -11.10 -0.11 -36.56
C SER A 550 -11.36 1.15 -37.39
N ALA A 551 -12.58 1.70 -37.38
CA ALA A 551 -12.93 2.88 -38.19
C ALA A 551 -11.99 4.07 -37.90
N GLU A 552 -11.50 4.73 -38.95
CA GLU A 552 -10.55 5.85 -38.80
C GLU A 552 -11.25 7.13 -38.31
N THR A 553 -12.49 7.35 -38.73
CA THR A 553 -13.33 8.48 -38.33
C THR A 553 -14.48 7.98 -37.47
N LEU A 554 -14.73 8.70 -36.38
CA LEU A 554 -15.80 8.41 -35.43
C LEU A 554 -16.79 9.56 -35.43
N ALA A 555 -18.08 9.25 -35.49
CA ALA A 555 -19.16 10.18 -35.18
C ALA A 555 -19.78 9.78 -33.86
N PHE A 556 -19.55 10.54 -32.79
CA PHE A 556 -20.18 10.32 -31.49
C PHE A 556 -21.60 10.88 -31.50
N LEU A 557 -22.52 10.13 -30.90
CA LEU A 557 -23.91 10.54 -30.66
C LEU A 557 -24.38 9.95 -29.33
N SER A 558 -24.71 10.80 -28.37
CA SER A 558 -25.39 10.36 -27.15
C SER A 558 -26.78 9.85 -27.51
N ALA A 559 -27.23 8.75 -26.91
CA ALA A 559 -28.60 8.25 -27.12
C ALA A 559 -29.69 9.27 -26.73
N SER A 560 -29.38 10.21 -25.82
CA SER A 560 -30.26 11.30 -25.39
C SER A 560 -30.25 12.54 -26.31
N VAL A 561 -29.41 12.55 -27.35
CA VAL A 561 -29.32 13.63 -28.34
C VAL A 561 -29.86 13.13 -29.66
N LEU A 562 -30.85 13.83 -30.22
CA LEU A 562 -31.57 13.40 -31.41
C LEU A 562 -31.32 14.38 -32.57
N PRO A 563 -31.23 13.89 -33.82
CA PRO A 563 -31.15 14.76 -34.98
C PRO A 563 -32.48 15.48 -35.22
N ARG A 564 -32.43 16.78 -35.52
CA ARG A 564 -33.63 17.56 -35.89
C ARG A 564 -34.02 17.42 -37.35
N GLU A 565 -33.02 17.33 -38.21
CA GLU A 565 -33.19 17.28 -39.66
C GLU A 565 -32.40 16.12 -40.25
N ALA A 566 -32.91 15.57 -41.35
CA ALA A 566 -32.18 14.57 -42.11
C ALA A 566 -30.95 15.18 -42.79
N GLY A 567 -29.92 14.35 -42.97
CA GLY A 567 -28.70 14.74 -43.66
C GLY A 567 -27.69 15.54 -42.84
N TRP A 568 -27.83 15.48 -41.51
CA TRP A 568 -26.92 16.10 -40.55
C TRP A 568 -25.50 15.50 -40.64
N LEU A 569 -25.39 14.18 -40.87
CA LEU A 569 -24.12 13.46 -40.82
C LEU A 569 -23.21 13.86 -41.99
N SER A 570 -23.75 13.93 -43.22
CA SER A 570 -22.94 14.38 -44.37
C SER A 570 -22.51 15.85 -44.25
N ARG A 571 -23.32 16.72 -43.64
CA ARG A 571 -22.93 18.12 -43.36
C ARG A 571 -21.72 18.16 -42.42
N MET A 572 -21.78 17.42 -41.31
CA MET A 572 -20.65 17.30 -40.38
C MET A 572 -19.41 16.69 -41.06
N GLU A 573 -19.58 15.64 -41.86
CA GLU A 573 -18.48 15.00 -42.58
C GLU A 573 -17.81 15.94 -43.58
N ARG A 574 -18.58 16.74 -44.31
CA ARG A 574 -18.02 17.76 -45.22
C ARG A 574 -17.19 18.78 -44.46
N ALA A 575 -17.68 19.30 -43.33
CA ALA A 575 -16.94 20.25 -42.50
C ALA A 575 -15.65 19.61 -41.94
N TYR A 576 -15.73 18.37 -41.48
CA TYR A 576 -14.60 17.60 -40.99
C TYR A 576 -13.52 17.39 -42.06
N ARG A 577 -13.93 16.95 -43.27
CA ARG A 577 -13.02 16.74 -44.41
C ARG A 577 -12.44 18.06 -44.93
N ALA A 578 -13.20 19.16 -44.90
CA ALA A 578 -12.71 20.48 -45.31
C ALA A 578 -11.54 20.99 -44.43
N ARG A 579 -11.46 20.51 -43.18
CA ARG A 579 -10.33 20.75 -42.26
C ARG A 579 -9.28 19.62 -42.29
N GLY A 580 -9.29 18.79 -43.33
CA GLY A 580 -8.32 17.71 -43.53
C GLY A 580 -8.43 16.56 -42.53
N GLY A 581 -9.61 16.37 -41.91
CA GLY A 581 -9.85 15.30 -40.93
C GLY A 581 -9.08 15.47 -39.61
N LYS A 582 -8.56 16.66 -39.32
CA LYS A 582 -7.83 16.99 -38.08
C LYS A 582 -8.58 18.03 -37.26
N VAL A 583 -9.86 17.78 -37.03
CA VAL A 583 -10.74 18.68 -36.27
C VAL A 583 -11.80 17.85 -35.55
N LEU A 584 -12.25 18.33 -34.40
CA LEU A 584 -13.49 17.88 -33.79
C LEU A 584 -14.62 18.80 -34.25
N VAL A 585 -15.61 18.29 -34.98
CA VAL A 585 -16.76 19.06 -35.45
C VAL A 585 -17.95 18.79 -34.55
N SER A 586 -18.55 19.84 -33.98
CA SER A 586 -19.74 19.76 -33.14
C SER A 586 -20.89 20.59 -33.72
N PRO A 587 -22.14 20.09 -33.67
CA PRO A 587 -23.32 20.84 -34.09
C PRO A 587 -23.77 21.84 -33.01
N THR A 588 -24.82 22.60 -33.31
CA THR A 588 -25.64 23.27 -32.30
C THR A 588 -26.53 22.24 -31.61
N ILE A 589 -26.66 22.31 -30.29
CA ILE A 589 -27.66 21.54 -29.54
C ILE A 589 -28.68 22.51 -28.96
N VAL A 590 -29.97 22.23 -29.16
CA VAL A 590 -31.09 22.97 -28.57
C VAL A 590 -31.85 22.09 -27.58
N PHE A 591 -32.50 22.73 -26.62
CA PHE A 591 -33.51 22.11 -25.77
C PHE A 591 -34.83 21.92 -26.53
N GLU A 592 -35.78 21.23 -25.90
CA GLU A 592 -37.12 20.97 -26.42
C GLU A 592 -37.97 22.24 -26.64
N ASP A 593 -37.63 23.35 -26.00
CA ASP A 593 -38.27 24.65 -26.15
C ASP A 593 -37.60 25.54 -27.23
N ASP A 594 -36.75 24.96 -28.07
CA ASP A 594 -35.94 25.64 -29.10
C ASP A 594 -34.92 26.65 -28.52
N SER A 595 -34.67 26.66 -27.21
CA SER A 595 -33.57 27.42 -26.62
C SER A 595 -32.23 26.68 -26.78
N ILE A 596 -31.13 27.41 -26.89
CA ILE A 596 -29.81 26.84 -27.12
C ILE A 596 -29.30 26.16 -25.84
N ARG A 597 -28.91 24.88 -25.96
CA ARG A 597 -28.17 24.12 -24.94
C ARG A 597 -26.66 24.22 -25.16
N PHE A 598 -26.22 24.28 -26.42
CA PHE A 598 -24.81 24.39 -26.79
C PHE A 598 -24.62 25.09 -28.14
N ALA A 599 -23.73 26.08 -28.18
CA ALA A 599 -23.30 26.81 -29.39
C ALA A 599 -21.79 27.16 -29.34
N GLY A 600 -20.97 26.19 -28.92
CA GLY A 600 -19.52 26.35 -28.77
C GLY A 600 -19.08 26.93 -27.42
N THR A 601 -17.94 26.44 -26.91
CA THR A 601 -17.24 27.05 -25.77
C THR A 601 -16.13 27.97 -26.28
N TRP A 602 -16.16 29.23 -25.86
CA TRP A 602 -15.31 30.32 -26.35
C TRP A 602 -14.28 30.74 -25.30
N LEU A 603 -13.17 31.32 -25.76
CA LEU A 603 -12.21 32.00 -24.89
C LEU A 603 -12.60 33.47 -24.82
N GLU A 604 -13.04 33.93 -23.65
CA GLU A 604 -13.38 35.32 -23.41
C GLU A 604 -12.36 35.97 -22.49
N THR A 605 -12.15 37.27 -22.66
CA THR A 605 -11.28 38.06 -21.77
C THR A 605 -12.16 39.07 -21.06
N GLU A 606 -12.27 38.95 -19.75
CA GLU A 606 -13.03 39.86 -18.89
C GLU A 606 -12.11 40.32 -17.77
N ASP A 607 -12.01 41.65 -17.57
CA ASP A 607 -11.10 42.28 -16.60
C ASP A 607 -9.61 41.86 -16.71
N GLY A 608 -9.17 41.49 -17.92
CA GLY A 608 -7.80 41.04 -18.19
C GLY A 608 -7.55 39.55 -17.91
N GLU A 609 -8.55 38.84 -17.37
CA GLU A 609 -8.50 37.40 -17.15
C GLU A 609 -9.21 36.64 -18.27
N ARG A 610 -8.57 35.59 -18.79
CA ARG A 610 -9.16 34.72 -19.80
C ARG A 610 -9.95 33.60 -19.14
N ARG A 611 -11.20 33.42 -19.56
CA ARG A 611 -12.11 32.37 -19.09
C ARG A 611 -12.78 31.64 -20.24
N LEU A 612 -13.18 30.40 -20.00
CA LEU A 612 -14.04 29.66 -20.91
C LEU A 612 -15.49 30.11 -20.69
N SER A 613 -16.22 30.34 -21.79
CA SER A 613 -17.58 30.85 -21.78
C SER A 613 -18.44 30.12 -22.80
N ASP A 614 -19.57 29.58 -22.36
CA ASP A 614 -20.57 28.99 -23.25
C ASP A 614 -21.57 30.06 -23.65
N ARG A 615 -21.51 30.46 -24.92
CA ARG A 615 -22.37 31.53 -25.43
C ARG A 615 -23.76 31.03 -25.74
N TYR A 616 -24.71 31.96 -25.68
CA TYR A 616 -26.09 31.78 -26.13
C TYR A 616 -26.93 30.74 -25.37
N ILE A 617 -26.42 30.12 -24.30
CA ILE A 617 -27.22 29.18 -23.49
C ILE A 617 -28.54 29.86 -23.05
N GLY A 618 -29.67 29.21 -23.32
CA GLY A 618 -31.02 29.69 -23.02
C GLY A 618 -31.57 30.74 -24.00
N TYR A 619 -30.80 31.20 -24.98
CA TYR A 619 -31.31 32.08 -26.04
C TYR A 619 -32.08 31.28 -27.10
N PRO A 620 -33.07 31.86 -27.80
CA PRO A 620 -33.75 31.19 -28.91
C PRO A 620 -32.77 30.81 -30.02
N ARG A 621 -32.93 29.63 -30.63
CA ARG A 621 -32.05 29.15 -31.72
C ARG A 621 -31.87 30.12 -32.88
N ASP A 622 -32.85 30.99 -33.15
CA ASP A 622 -32.79 31.95 -34.24
C ASP A 622 -31.65 32.95 -34.10
N VAL A 623 -31.06 33.13 -32.91
CA VAL A 623 -29.88 33.99 -32.72
C VAL A 623 -28.61 33.43 -33.39
N VAL A 624 -28.57 32.13 -33.69
CA VAL A 624 -27.42 31.48 -34.35
C VAL A 624 -27.73 30.95 -35.77
N ARG A 625 -28.96 31.13 -36.27
CA ARG A 625 -29.42 30.56 -37.56
C ARG A 625 -28.54 30.91 -38.76
N ASN A 626 -27.93 32.10 -38.76
CA ASN A 626 -27.05 32.58 -39.83
C ASN A 626 -25.58 32.71 -39.37
N ALA A 627 -25.20 32.03 -38.29
CA ALA A 627 -23.83 32.02 -37.84
C ALA A 627 -22.97 31.19 -38.81
N GLU A 628 -21.75 31.66 -39.07
CA GLU A 628 -20.77 30.93 -39.87
C GLU A 628 -20.06 29.85 -39.03
N PRO A 629 -19.64 28.73 -39.65
CA PRO A 629 -18.80 27.74 -38.98
C PRO A 629 -17.56 28.39 -38.36
N SER A 630 -17.32 28.13 -37.08
CA SER A 630 -16.33 28.87 -36.29
C SER A 630 -15.42 27.94 -35.49
N ASP A 631 -14.15 28.31 -35.38
CA ASP A 631 -13.21 27.62 -34.49
C ASP A 631 -13.52 28.03 -33.05
N VAL A 632 -13.67 27.02 -32.19
CA VAL A 632 -14.03 27.18 -30.77
C VAL A 632 -12.96 26.55 -29.89
N VAL A 633 -12.93 26.91 -28.61
CA VAL A 633 -11.96 26.31 -27.68
C VAL A 633 -12.31 24.85 -27.41
N ALA A 634 -13.60 24.58 -27.20
CA ALA A 634 -14.13 23.24 -27.01
C ALA A 634 -15.48 23.08 -27.71
N GLY A 635 -15.66 21.91 -28.33
CA GLY A 635 -16.92 21.41 -28.85
C GLY A 635 -17.76 20.73 -27.76
N THR A 636 -18.88 20.13 -28.17
CA THR A 636 -19.63 19.17 -27.35
C THR A 636 -19.34 17.76 -27.83
N VAL A 637 -19.09 16.83 -26.92
CA VAL A 637 -18.89 15.41 -27.22
C VAL A 637 -20.21 14.63 -27.24
N ALA A 638 -21.32 15.26 -26.84
CA ALA A 638 -22.65 14.64 -26.90
C ALA A 638 -23.08 14.37 -28.35
N CYS A 639 -22.59 15.17 -29.29
CA CYS A 639 -22.58 14.84 -30.71
C CYS A 639 -21.36 15.50 -31.36
N CYS A 640 -20.44 14.71 -31.91
CA CYS A 640 -19.29 15.25 -32.64
C CYS A 640 -18.72 14.28 -33.66
N MET A 641 -17.89 14.79 -34.58
CA MET A 641 -17.08 13.98 -35.47
C MET A 641 -15.59 14.25 -35.24
N LEU A 642 -14.78 13.21 -35.10
CA LEU A 642 -13.36 13.29 -34.79
C LEU A 642 -12.57 12.08 -35.33
N PRO A 643 -11.24 12.18 -35.50
CA PRO A 643 -10.41 11.05 -35.89
C PRO A 643 -10.15 10.13 -34.69
N ARG A 644 -10.28 8.81 -34.88
CA ARG A 644 -9.99 7.80 -33.84
C ARG A 644 -8.58 7.93 -33.29
N ALA A 645 -7.61 8.17 -34.17
CA ALA A 645 -6.21 8.34 -33.79
C ALA A 645 -5.97 9.51 -32.82
N ALA A 646 -6.76 10.59 -32.89
CA ALA A 646 -6.61 11.70 -31.94
C ALA A 646 -7.17 11.35 -30.56
N MET A 647 -8.25 10.57 -30.49
CA MET A 647 -8.79 10.04 -29.23
C MET A 647 -7.78 9.10 -28.54
N GLU A 648 -7.17 8.20 -29.32
CA GLU A 648 -6.12 7.31 -28.82
C GLU A 648 -4.87 8.09 -28.37
N ALA A 649 -4.46 9.11 -29.12
CA ALA A 649 -3.26 9.90 -28.81
C ALA A 649 -3.36 10.66 -27.48
N VAL A 650 -4.57 11.05 -27.05
CA VAL A 650 -4.79 11.73 -25.76
C VAL A 650 -5.13 10.77 -24.62
N GLY A 651 -5.23 9.46 -24.90
CA GLY A 651 -5.53 8.44 -23.89
C GLY A 651 -7.00 8.34 -23.47
N GLY A 652 -7.90 8.92 -24.28
CA GLY A 652 -9.33 8.90 -24.04
C GLY A 652 -9.86 9.98 -23.09
N PHE A 653 -11.02 9.73 -22.48
CA PHE A 653 -11.63 10.65 -21.52
C PHE A 653 -10.97 10.55 -20.15
N ASN A 654 -10.82 11.71 -19.51
CA ASN A 654 -10.32 11.78 -18.13
C ASN A 654 -11.39 11.28 -17.13
N ARG A 655 -11.00 10.37 -16.25
CA ARG A 655 -11.91 9.66 -15.34
C ARG A 655 -11.99 10.29 -13.93
N SER A 656 -11.32 11.42 -13.73
CA SER A 656 -11.39 12.25 -12.52
C SER A 656 -12.61 13.19 -12.46
N TYR A 657 -13.64 12.91 -13.25
CA TYR A 657 -14.90 13.66 -13.32
C TYR A 657 -16.09 12.74 -13.05
N LEU A 658 -17.12 13.27 -12.40
CA LEU A 658 -18.37 12.57 -12.10
C LEU A 658 -19.38 12.70 -13.24
N GLY A 659 -19.41 13.83 -13.93
CA GLY A 659 -20.31 14.17 -15.03
C GLY A 659 -19.62 14.28 -16.39
N ALA A 660 -20.43 14.23 -17.45
CA ALA A 660 -19.96 14.20 -18.82
C ALA A 660 -19.54 15.58 -19.38
N THR A 661 -20.06 16.68 -18.83
CA THR A 661 -19.82 18.05 -19.35
C THR A 661 -18.35 18.46 -19.24
N GLU A 662 -17.81 18.52 -18.02
CA GLU A 662 -16.40 18.84 -17.78
C GLU A 662 -15.47 17.77 -18.36
N LYS A 663 -15.87 16.49 -18.33
CA LYS A 663 -15.14 15.38 -18.95
C LYS A 663 -14.97 15.58 -20.46
N GLY A 664 -16.04 15.96 -21.16
CA GLY A 664 -16.00 16.25 -22.60
C GLY A 664 -15.20 17.51 -22.92
N ARG A 665 -15.33 18.56 -22.11
CA ARG A 665 -14.53 19.78 -22.27
C ARG A 665 -13.03 19.52 -22.06
N ASP A 666 -12.67 18.73 -21.04
CA ASP A 666 -11.29 18.30 -20.80
C ASP A 666 -10.72 17.58 -22.02
N LEU A 667 -11.48 16.64 -22.62
CA LEU A 667 -11.07 15.98 -23.86
C LEU A 667 -10.82 16.99 -25.00
N CYS A 668 -11.74 17.92 -25.24
CA CYS A 668 -11.55 18.93 -26.31
C CYS A 668 -10.29 19.77 -26.10
N LEU A 669 -9.96 20.14 -24.86
CA LEU A 669 -8.73 20.87 -24.55
C LEU A 669 -7.48 20.01 -24.77
N GLN A 670 -7.50 18.74 -24.39
CA GLN A 670 -6.41 17.81 -24.67
C GLN A 670 -6.20 17.62 -26.18
N LEU A 671 -7.29 17.42 -26.93
CA LEU A 671 -7.26 17.32 -28.40
C LEU A 671 -6.67 18.58 -29.04
N LYS A 672 -7.07 19.77 -28.57
CA LYS A 672 -6.50 21.04 -29.04
C LYS A 672 -4.99 21.11 -28.82
N LEU A 673 -4.52 20.73 -27.63
CA LEU A 673 -3.09 20.67 -27.32
C LEU A 673 -2.34 19.62 -28.17
N ALA A 674 -3.01 18.53 -28.54
CA ALA A 674 -2.51 17.50 -29.45
C ALA A 674 -2.65 17.85 -30.95
N GLY A 675 -3.11 19.06 -31.28
CA GLY A 675 -3.20 19.56 -32.66
C GLY A 675 -4.51 19.22 -33.40
N THR A 676 -5.55 18.80 -32.68
CA THR A 676 -6.92 18.58 -33.20
C THR A 676 -7.87 19.62 -32.59
N PRO A 677 -8.00 20.82 -33.18
CA PRO A 677 -8.88 21.87 -32.65
C PRO A 677 -10.37 21.49 -32.76
N SER A 678 -11.22 22.23 -32.05
CA SER A 678 -12.68 22.10 -32.13
C SER A 678 -13.30 23.16 -33.05
N MET A 679 -14.34 22.77 -33.77
CA MET A 679 -15.16 23.62 -34.62
C MET A 679 -16.63 23.47 -34.22
N TRP A 680 -17.34 24.59 -34.14
CA TRP A 680 -18.79 24.62 -34.04
C TRP A 680 -19.40 24.83 -35.44
N LEU A 681 -20.40 24.01 -35.77
CA LEU A 681 -21.11 23.99 -37.05
C LEU A 681 -22.59 24.38 -36.82
N PRO A 682 -22.96 25.65 -37.02
CA PRO A 682 -24.30 26.16 -36.68
C PRO A 682 -25.42 25.57 -37.55
N GLU A 683 -25.11 25.22 -38.81
CA GLU A 683 -26.06 24.68 -39.80
C GLU A 683 -26.58 23.26 -39.50
N VAL A 684 -25.97 22.59 -38.52
CA VAL A 684 -26.44 21.30 -38.02
C VAL A 684 -27.01 21.52 -36.63
N GLU A 685 -28.28 21.17 -36.46
CA GLU A 685 -28.98 21.26 -35.17
C GLU A 685 -29.37 19.87 -34.66
N MET A 686 -29.04 19.63 -33.41
CA MET A 686 -29.52 18.50 -32.62
C MET A 686 -30.47 19.01 -31.54
N ILE A 687 -31.37 18.14 -31.09
CA ILE A 687 -32.24 18.38 -29.95
C ILE A 687 -31.85 17.45 -28.81
N ALA A 688 -31.82 17.95 -27.58
CA ALA A 688 -31.58 17.15 -26.41
C ALA A 688 -32.51 17.62 -25.30
N ALA A 689 -33.24 16.70 -24.70
CA ALA A 689 -34.12 17.04 -23.58
C ALA A 689 -33.29 17.65 -22.45
N GLU A 690 -33.86 18.61 -21.73
CA GLU A 690 -33.31 18.96 -20.43
C GLU A 690 -33.40 17.72 -19.54
N GLU A 691 -32.25 17.25 -19.05
CA GLU A 691 -32.15 16.08 -18.16
C GLU A 691 -32.98 16.23 -16.87
N ASN A 692 -33.59 17.41 -16.65
CA ASN A 692 -34.39 17.79 -15.48
C ASN A 692 -35.70 18.54 -15.83
N ALA A 693 -36.26 18.44 -17.05
CA ALA A 693 -37.51 19.11 -17.42
C ALA A 693 -38.71 18.67 -16.55
N GLY A 694 -38.83 19.27 -15.36
CA GLY A 694 -39.87 18.99 -14.37
C GLY A 694 -39.39 18.65 -12.95
N ALA A 695 -38.10 18.40 -12.71
CA ALA A 695 -37.57 18.06 -11.38
C ALA A 695 -36.47 19.05 -10.95
N ILE A 696 -36.55 19.57 -9.73
CA ILE A 696 -35.48 20.38 -9.14
C ILE A 696 -34.21 19.52 -9.13
N ALA A 697 -33.15 19.97 -9.81
CA ALA A 697 -31.86 19.27 -9.85
C ALA A 697 -31.48 18.78 -8.45
N THR A 698 -31.23 17.49 -8.34
CA THR A 698 -30.97 16.82 -7.06
C THR A 698 -29.75 17.46 -6.39
N PRO A 699 -29.68 17.47 -5.04
CA PRO A 699 -28.50 17.93 -4.33
C PRO A 699 -27.19 17.32 -4.85
N TRP A 700 -27.23 16.01 -5.16
CA TRP A 700 -26.13 15.30 -5.80
C TRP A 700 -25.66 15.94 -7.09
N GLN A 701 -26.54 16.15 -8.07
CA GLN A 701 -26.15 16.70 -9.38
C GLN A 701 -25.46 18.06 -9.26
N LYS A 702 -25.99 18.94 -8.40
CA LYS A 702 -25.37 20.26 -8.13
C LYS A 702 -23.98 20.12 -7.51
N LEU A 703 -23.81 19.21 -6.56
CA LEU A 703 -22.53 18.99 -5.88
C LEU A 703 -21.50 18.30 -6.79
N ALA A 704 -21.95 17.34 -7.62
CA ALA A 704 -21.11 16.68 -8.62
C ALA A 704 -20.60 17.69 -9.64
N GLN A 705 -21.47 18.55 -10.17
CA GLN A 705 -21.08 19.64 -11.06
C GLN A 705 -20.07 20.59 -10.40
N ARG A 706 -20.27 20.96 -9.13
CA ARG A 706 -19.32 21.81 -8.40
C ARG A 706 -17.96 21.13 -8.20
N ALA A 707 -17.95 19.83 -7.89
CA ALA A 707 -16.73 19.06 -7.73
C ALA A 707 -15.97 18.93 -9.06
N ASP A 708 -16.68 18.69 -10.16
CA ASP A 708 -16.12 18.61 -11.50
C ASP A 708 -15.57 19.96 -11.95
N SER A 709 -16.33 21.04 -11.78
CA SER A 709 -15.89 22.41 -12.05
C SER A 709 -14.64 22.77 -11.23
N TRP A 710 -14.58 22.38 -9.95
CA TRP A 710 -13.38 22.57 -9.11
C TRP A 710 -12.18 21.81 -9.69
N SER A 711 -12.36 20.53 -10.01
CA SER A 711 -11.29 19.66 -10.55
C SER A 711 -10.79 20.18 -11.89
N PHE A 712 -11.73 20.58 -12.76
CA PHE A 712 -11.46 21.19 -14.06
C PHE A 712 -10.68 22.49 -13.93
N ASN A 713 -11.14 23.43 -13.10
CA ASN A 713 -10.46 24.71 -12.89
C ASN A 713 -9.06 24.51 -12.31
N ARG A 714 -8.90 23.59 -11.35
CA ARG A 714 -7.58 23.27 -10.78
C ARG A 714 -6.60 22.75 -11.82
N ARG A 715 -7.07 21.96 -12.79
CA ARG A 715 -6.27 21.41 -13.89
C ARG A 715 -5.97 22.44 -14.99
N TRP A 716 -6.97 23.22 -15.40
CA TRP A 716 -6.89 24.00 -16.64
C TRP A 716 -6.74 25.51 -16.47
N SER A 717 -7.08 26.10 -15.31
CA SER A 717 -7.10 27.57 -15.15
C SER A 717 -5.80 28.26 -15.59
N LEU A 718 -4.65 27.75 -15.16
CA LEU A 718 -3.33 28.29 -15.55
C LEU A 718 -3.06 28.18 -17.06
N LEU A 719 -3.49 27.09 -17.70
CA LEU A 719 -3.33 26.92 -19.14
C LEU A 719 -4.31 27.83 -19.90
N VAL A 720 -5.57 27.92 -19.46
CA VAL A 720 -6.61 28.78 -20.04
C VAL A 720 -6.20 30.25 -19.98
N ALA A 721 -5.66 30.71 -18.85
CA ALA A 721 -5.14 32.06 -18.70
C ALA A 721 -4.04 32.40 -19.72
N ASN A 722 -3.25 31.40 -20.12
CA ASN A 722 -2.12 31.55 -21.05
C ASN A 722 -2.41 31.13 -22.50
N MET A 723 -3.60 30.57 -22.78
CA MET A 723 -3.98 30.18 -24.14
C MET A 723 -4.08 31.42 -25.03
N ARG A 724 -3.49 31.35 -26.23
CA ARG A 724 -3.71 32.38 -27.27
C ARG A 724 -5.07 32.11 -27.93
N GLY A 725 -5.83 33.20 -28.11
CA GLY A 725 -7.15 33.18 -28.76
C GLY A 725 -7.06 32.77 -30.21
#